data_AF-A0A2I4E4L2-F1
#
_entry.id   AF-A0A2I4E4L2-F1
#
_cell.length_a   1.000
_cell.length_b   1.000
_cell.length_c   1.000
_cell.angle_alpha   90.00
_cell.angle_beta   90.00
_cell.angle_gamma   90.00
#
_symmetry.space_group_name_H-M   'P 1'
#
loop_
_entity.id
_entity.type
_entity.pdbx_description
1 polymer ?
#
loop_
_entity_poly.entity_id
_entity_poly.type
_entity_poly.pdbx_seq_one_letter_code
_entity_poly.pdbx_strand_id
1 'polypeptide(L)'
;MDTQLGGSSSQQPNVASSLQQPTRSNNPLQVPLQQPSQLGNVQQPLPSQLGSVQQPSQLGSLQQSSQLGSLQQPGLTTNVLQGSLQQPSQLGSFQPTHQLGASQQRSLTNRFSPSSMQQLIKGDRSMITLSDDNVMVKQVLGTHAPDGREVDIRPLLYIVEDILNRTTLNPEGLMIEGTQAQVEYLEDKTNLANLLDLLDALSYIIDRISCEIQCKAFGGLDAHQTTLSIFHLVSSFAWDAKLVLALAAFALNYGEFWLLAQIYSTNQLARAMAFLRQVPGIIEHAGLLKPRFDALNDLIRAILEVTRSVVEFKELPSTYITQEVPALSSALAQIPTAIYWTIRSIVACAAQISSFTSLGYDRFVVSTTEAWELSTLTHKLRTIRDHLKKQLEICNQYIEEKRDVEAFQMLVSLFEMIHIDNMKPLRAIIYPRDDLQPLVDGHSKKRVNIDVLRRKNVLLLISSLDISQEELSILEQIYNESRIHTTRLESQYELVWIPLVDRSLQWTDPMQKRFESLQSSMPWYTVYHPNLIGKAVVRFIKEKWHFRNKPILVVLDPQGRVVSPNAIHMMWIWGSNAFPFTSAREEVLWRDETWRLELLIDGIDPTILNWIQDGKYIFLYGGDDTEWVRKFTNTARTVALAADVPLELAYVGKGSKREQVRRVLATIAVEKLGYSWQDLAMMWFFWTRLESMLFSKIQQGKADDHVDPMMQEIKKLLSYDRDGSWAVLCKGSSVVVNGHGNSILPTLVEFDKWKENVRLQGFDVAFKNHHELLRGETYPCCRFEFSHFAGRIPEGMKCPECHRNMEKYTTYLCCHDEANTPNILYN
;
A
#
# COMPACT_ATOMS: atom_id res chain seq x y z
N MET A 1 -19.73 -5.76 57.13
CA MET A 1 -18.92 -6.07 58.33
C MET A 1 -17.92 -4.94 58.44
N ASP A 2 -17.92 -4.32 59.61
CA ASP A 2 -17.72 -2.88 59.73
C ASP A 2 -16.43 -2.55 60.50
N THR A 3 -16.23 -1.26 60.78
CA THR A 3 -15.14 -0.66 61.60
C THR A 3 -13.76 -0.61 60.90
N GLN A 4 -12.90 0.39 61.10
CA GLN A 4 -12.98 1.74 61.71
C GLN A 4 -11.75 2.54 61.19
N LEU A 5 -11.67 3.87 61.11
CA LEU A 5 -12.52 5.03 61.49
C LEU A 5 -12.79 5.88 60.21
N GLY A 6 -13.35 7.10 60.14
CA GLY A 6 -13.76 8.16 61.10
C GLY A 6 -13.24 9.53 60.59
N GLY A 7 -13.95 10.65 60.85
CA GLY A 7 -13.59 11.96 60.26
C GLY A 7 -14.06 13.20 61.03
N SER A 8 -13.64 14.39 60.61
CA SER A 8 -14.13 15.69 61.08
C SER A 8 -13.79 16.82 60.09
N SER A 9 -14.43 17.99 60.21
CA SER A 9 -14.35 19.07 59.23
C SER A 9 -14.44 20.48 59.85
N SER A 10 -14.07 21.47 59.04
CA SER A 10 -14.57 22.87 59.02
C SER A 10 -13.86 23.99 59.80
N GLN A 11 -13.98 25.20 59.21
CA GLN A 11 -13.86 26.58 59.76
C GLN A 11 -12.47 27.20 60.05
N GLN A 12 -11.97 27.99 59.06
CA GLN A 12 -11.89 29.48 59.05
C GLN A 12 -11.70 30.27 60.38
N PRO A 13 -11.00 31.45 60.38
CA PRO A 13 -11.48 32.65 59.63
C PRO A 13 -10.41 33.64 59.08
N ASN A 14 -10.90 34.75 58.49
CA ASN A 14 -10.17 35.90 57.94
C ASN A 14 -9.81 36.96 59.02
N VAL A 15 -8.93 37.93 58.70
CA VAL A 15 -9.25 39.40 58.55
C VAL A 15 -7.98 40.27 58.39
N ALA A 16 -8.14 41.41 57.70
CA ALA A 16 -7.19 42.47 57.29
C ALA A 16 -6.56 43.31 58.46
N SER A 17 -5.83 44.44 58.32
CA SER A 17 -5.78 45.51 57.27
C SER A 17 -4.62 46.53 57.47
N SER A 18 -4.54 47.56 56.60
CA SER A 18 -3.95 48.93 56.82
C SER A 18 -2.42 49.11 56.66
N LEU A 19 -1.82 50.24 56.19
CA LEU A 19 -2.28 51.61 55.81
C LEU A 19 -1.34 52.32 54.77
N GLN A 20 -1.92 53.22 53.94
CA GLN A 20 -1.44 54.41 53.15
C GLN A 20 0.08 54.68 52.85
N GLN A 21 0.54 54.98 51.62
CA GLN A 21 0.42 56.22 50.78
C GLN A 21 1.16 57.49 51.34
N PRO A 22 1.53 58.56 50.54
CA PRO A 22 0.89 59.02 49.28
C PRO A 22 1.79 59.58 48.13
N THR A 23 1.08 60.03 47.07
CA THR A 23 1.44 60.97 45.95
C THR A 23 1.91 60.35 44.62
N ARG A 24 1.76 60.96 43.41
CA ARG A 24 0.88 62.00 42.77
C ARG A 24 1.14 61.97 41.22
N SER A 25 0.37 62.54 40.27
CA SER A 25 -1.03 63.05 40.24
C SER A 25 -1.54 63.35 38.79
N ASN A 26 -2.72 62.80 38.46
CA ASN A 26 -3.88 63.45 37.83
C ASN A 26 -3.85 64.23 36.48
N ASN A 27 -4.66 63.70 35.55
CA ASN A 27 -5.72 64.38 34.75
C ASN A 27 -5.39 65.23 33.48
N PRO A 28 -6.39 65.45 32.58
CA PRO A 28 -6.13 65.44 31.11
C PRO A 28 -6.83 66.54 30.26
N LEU A 29 -6.79 66.35 28.92
CA LEU A 29 -7.66 66.89 27.84
C LEU A 29 -7.61 68.40 27.49
N GLN A 30 -7.13 68.74 26.29
CA GLN A 30 -7.73 69.78 25.40
C GLN A 30 -7.21 69.78 23.94
N VAL A 31 -7.93 70.50 23.07
CA VAL A 31 -7.89 70.61 21.57
C VAL A 31 -8.76 71.85 21.16
N PRO A 32 -8.87 72.37 19.90
CA PRO A 32 -8.52 71.82 18.55
C PRO A 32 -7.82 72.85 17.59
N LEU A 33 -8.10 72.79 16.26
CA LEU A 33 -7.84 73.77 15.15
C LEU A 33 -6.43 73.71 14.49
N GLN A 34 -6.22 73.89 13.17
CA GLN A 34 -7.05 74.05 11.94
C GLN A 34 -6.23 73.43 10.75
N GLN A 35 -6.76 72.69 9.76
CA GLN A 35 -7.62 73.06 8.60
C GLN A 35 -6.99 74.06 7.59
N PRO A 36 -7.35 74.07 6.27
CA PRO A 36 -8.61 73.59 5.66
C PRO A 36 -8.45 72.68 4.38
N SER A 37 -9.43 71.83 3.98
CA SER A 37 -10.43 71.99 2.88
C SER A 37 -9.91 71.93 1.41
N GLN A 38 -10.64 71.57 0.35
CA GLN A 38 -11.89 70.78 0.11
C GLN A 38 -12.04 70.54 -1.42
N LEU A 39 -13.02 69.71 -1.83
CA LEU A 39 -13.78 69.76 -3.09
C LEU A 39 -13.07 69.85 -4.47
N GLY A 40 -13.07 68.72 -5.19
CA GLY A 40 -13.97 68.59 -6.35
C GLY A 40 -13.41 68.73 -7.77
N ASN A 41 -14.24 68.30 -8.72
CA ASN A 41 -14.17 68.49 -10.19
C ASN A 41 -13.01 67.82 -10.98
N VAL A 42 -13.20 67.40 -12.24
CA VAL A 42 -14.40 66.90 -12.97
C VAL A 42 -13.94 66.20 -14.28
N GLN A 43 -14.86 65.58 -15.03
CA GLN A 43 -14.76 65.22 -16.46
C GLN A 43 -13.79 64.11 -16.94
N GLN A 44 -14.42 63.03 -17.39
CA GLN A 44 -14.16 62.33 -18.66
C GLN A 44 -13.91 63.32 -19.83
N PRO A 45 -13.16 62.94 -20.89
CA PRO A 45 -13.87 62.29 -22.01
C PRO A 45 -13.11 61.20 -22.80
N LEU A 46 -13.90 60.37 -23.48
CA LEU A 46 -13.53 59.57 -24.66
C LEU A 46 -13.33 60.49 -25.90
N PRO A 47 -12.67 60.08 -27.01
CA PRO A 47 -13.18 59.07 -27.98
C PRO A 47 -12.12 58.01 -28.39
N SER A 48 -12.43 56.83 -28.94
CA SER A 48 -12.98 56.50 -30.29
C SER A 48 -12.04 56.90 -31.46
N GLN A 49 -11.87 56.15 -32.57
CA GLN A 49 -12.83 55.27 -33.26
C GLN A 49 -12.16 54.24 -34.23
N LEU A 50 -12.85 53.11 -34.48
CA LEU A 50 -12.93 52.25 -35.70
C LEU A 50 -11.72 51.87 -36.60
N GLY A 51 -11.78 50.66 -37.20
CA GLY A 51 -11.00 50.26 -38.41
C GLY A 51 -10.32 48.87 -38.30
N SER A 52 -11.02 47.73 -38.36
CA SER A 52 -11.62 47.05 -39.53
C SER A 52 -10.68 46.15 -40.37
N VAL A 53 -10.77 44.83 -40.12
CA VAL A 53 -10.77 43.69 -41.07
C VAL A 53 -9.99 43.83 -42.39
N GLN A 54 -8.97 42.96 -42.60
CA GLN A 54 -8.91 42.07 -43.78
C GLN A 54 -7.84 40.95 -43.65
N GLN A 55 -8.19 39.75 -44.13
CA GLN A 55 -7.21 38.75 -44.61
C GLN A 55 -6.78 39.11 -46.04
N PRO A 56 -5.75 38.45 -46.58
CA PRO A 56 -6.09 37.44 -47.58
C PRO A 56 -5.44 36.07 -47.32
N SER A 57 -5.96 35.07 -48.02
CA SER A 57 -5.57 33.66 -47.95
C SER A 57 -5.03 33.18 -49.30
N GLN A 58 -4.87 31.85 -49.43
CA GLN A 58 -4.42 31.05 -50.58
C GLN A 58 -2.89 30.86 -50.69
N LEU A 59 -2.34 29.64 -50.76
CA LEU A 59 -2.56 28.41 -51.58
C LEU A 59 -1.54 28.37 -52.74
N GLY A 60 -0.71 27.33 -52.78
CA GLY A 60 0.30 27.11 -53.82
C GLY A 60 1.11 25.85 -53.57
N SER A 61 0.82 24.78 -54.30
CA SER A 61 1.45 23.45 -54.19
C SER A 61 2.46 23.18 -55.31
N LEU A 62 3.31 22.15 -55.11
CA LEU A 62 4.04 21.26 -56.07
C LEU A 62 5.36 20.83 -55.39
N GLN A 63 5.70 19.56 -55.10
CA GLN A 63 5.81 18.29 -55.86
C GLN A 63 7.24 17.93 -56.37
N GLN A 64 7.86 16.98 -55.65
CA GLN A 64 8.57 15.78 -56.14
C GLN A 64 9.95 15.83 -56.87
N SER A 65 10.59 14.64 -56.86
CA SER A 65 11.90 14.21 -57.42
C SER A 65 13.16 14.70 -56.68
N SER A 66 14.15 13.91 -56.23
CA SER A 66 14.61 12.50 -56.37
C SER A 66 15.63 12.16 -57.49
N GLN A 67 16.88 11.79 -57.11
CA GLN A 67 17.51 10.45 -57.31
C GLN A 67 19.05 10.35 -57.03
N LEU A 68 19.45 9.19 -56.47
CA LEU A 68 20.69 8.38 -56.62
C LEU A 68 22.14 8.88 -56.35
N GLY A 69 22.99 7.93 -55.91
CA GLY A 69 24.48 7.94 -55.95
C GLY A 69 25.17 8.04 -54.57
N SER A 70 25.68 7.04 -53.84
CA SER A 70 26.19 5.65 -54.04
C SER A 70 27.70 5.47 -54.28
N LEU A 71 28.45 5.05 -53.25
CA LEU A 71 29.78 4.38 -53.23
C LEU A 71 30.26 4.21 -51.76
N GLN A 72 31.25 3.39 -51.39
CA GLN A 72 31.26 1.91 -51.28
C GLN A 72 32.30 1.50 -50.18
N GLN A 73 32.36 0.21 -49.79
CA GLN A 73 33.28 -0.32 -48.75
C GLN A 73 34.73 -0.51 -49.23
N PRO A 74 35.68 -0.79 -48.31
CA PRO A 74 36.29 -2.14 -48.23
C PRO A 74 36.23 -2.74 -46.79
N GLY A 75 36.52 -4.04 -46.54
CA GLY A 75 36.85 -5.11 -47.49
C GLY A 75 37.47 -6.36 -46.83
N LEU A 76 36.59 -7.29 -46.40
CA LEU A 76 36.74 -8.76 -46.28
C LEU A 76 38.12 -9.46 -46.18
N THR A 77 38.22 -10.40 -45.22
CA THR A 77 38.78 -11.75 -45.44
C THR A 77 37.92 -12.81 -44.74
N THR A 78 37.67 -13.95 -45.39
CA THR A 78 36.82 -15.06 -44.90
C THR A 78 37.63 -16.34 -44.66
N ASN A 79 37.02 -17.35 -43.99
CA ASN A 79 37.14 -18.83 -44.19
C ASN A 79 37.08 -19.62 -42.83
N VAL A 80 36.50 -20.83 -42.69
CA VAL A 80 35.68 -21.67 -43.61
C VAL A 80 34.90 -22.79 -42.86
N LEU A 81 33.72 -23.16 -43.38
CA LEU A 81 32.93 -24.44 -43.28
C LEU A 81 32.56 -25.15 -41.95
N GLN A 82 31.36 -25.77 -42.02
CA GLN A 82 30.86 -26.96 -41.29
C GLN A 82 30.64 -26.83 -39.76
N GLY A 83 29.67 -27.53 -39.14
CA GLY A 83 28.64 -28.42 -39.70
C GLY A 83 27.88 -29.19 -38.61
N SER A 84 26.75 -29.83 -38.98
CA SER A 84 26.00 -30.85 -38.20
C SER A 84 25.64 -30.54 -36.73
N LEU A 85 24.38 -30.12 -36.51
CA LEU A 85 23.65 -30.50 -35.28
C LEU A 85 23.29 -32.00 -35.37
N GLN A 86 23.68 -32.80 -34.37
CA GLN A 86 23.27 -34.21 -34.25
C GLN A 86 22.53 -34.45 -32.92
N GLN A 87 21.33 -35.03 -33.03
CA GLN A 87 20.72 -35.83 -31.97
C GLN A 87 21.20 -37.28 -32.08
N PRO A 88 21.30 -37.99 -30.96
CA PRO A 88 20.59 -39.27 -30.78
C PRO A 88 19.54 -39.13 -29.64
N SER A 89 18.34 -39.72 -29.63
CA SER A 89 17.75 -40.93 -30.25
C SER A 89 18.30 -42.25 -29.66
N GLN A 90 17.53 -43.33 -29.44
CA GLN A 90 16.08 -43.63 -29.61
C GLN A 90 15.49 -44.11 -28.25
N LEU A 91 14.29 -44.67 -28.01
CA LEU A 91 13.11 -45.21 -28.74
C LEU A 91 11.82 -44.64 -28.06
N GLY A 92 10.55 -44.94 -28.37
CA GLY A 92 9.86 -45.79 -29.37
C GLY A 92 8.88 -46.79 -28.70
N SER A 93 7.81 -47.31 -29.33
CA SER A 93 7.08 -46.94 -30.55
C SER A 93 5.89 -47.92 -30.78
N PHE A 94 4.77 -47.44 -31.35
CA PHE A 94 3.64 -48.22 -31.94
C PHE A 94 2.63 -48.98 -31.04
N GLN A 95 1.40 -49.04 -31.55
CA GLN A 95 0.30 -49.95 -31.15
C GLN A 95 0.55 -51.36 -31.73
N PRO A 96 -0.21 -52.39 -31.26
CA PRO A 96 -1.20 -52.93 -32.19
C PRO A 96 -2.52 -53.41 -31.56
N THR A 97 -3.51 -53.65 -32.41
CA THR A 97 -4.78 -54.35 -32.11
C THR A 97 -4.60 -55.87 -32.04
N HIS A 98 -5.34 -56.59 -31.18
CA HIS A 98 -6.18 -57.73 -31.60
C HIS A 98 -7.20 -58.17 -30.53
N GLN A 99 -8.12 -59.06 -30.93
CA GLN A 99 -9.28 -59.57 -30.18
C GLN A 99 -8.95 -60.85 -29.38
N LEU A 100 -9.78 -61.21 -28.37
CA LEU A 100 -10.53 -62.50 -28.35
C LEU A 100 -11.45 -62.74 -27.11
N GLY A 101 -12.77 -62.80 -27.36
CA GLY A 101 -13.74 -63.75 -26.76
C GLY A 101 -14.27 -63.56 -25.31
N ALA A 102 -15.35 -64.25 -24.88
CA ALA A 102 -16.46 -64.87 -25.64
C ALA A 102 -17.61 -65.40 -24.74
N SER A 103 -18.84 -64.87 -24.86
CA SER A 103 -20.12 -65.52 -24.45
C SER A 103 -21.32 -64.72 -25.01
N GLN A 104 -22.00 -65.10 -26.10
CA GLN A 104 -23.00 -66.16 -26.31
C GLN A 104 -24.41 -65.93 -25.71
N GLN A 105 -25.36 -65.50 -26.55
CA GLN A 105 -26.69 -66.10 -26.89
C GLN A 105 -27.53 -65.00 -27.62
N ARG A 106 -27.96 -65.16 -28.89
CA ARG A 106 -29.18 -65.85 -29.42
C ARG A 106 -30.49 -65.28 -28.80
N SER A 107 -31.55 -64.93 -29.56
CA SER A 107 -32.04 -65.51 -30.84
C SER A 107 -32.94 -64.59 -31.72
N LEU A 108 -33.00 -64.91 -33.03
CA LEU A 108 -34.13 -64.84 -34.02
C LEU A 108 -35.13 -63.63 -33.96
N THR A 109 -35.14 -62.65 -34.87
CA THR A 109 -35.52 -62.63 -36.33
C THR A 109 -37.00 -62.90 -36.69
N ASN A 110 -37.76 -61.86 -37.12
CA ASN A 110 -38.33 -61.81 -38.49
C ASN A 110 -38.87 -60.41 -38.91
N ARG A 111 -39.33 -60.28 -40.17
CA ARG A 111 -39.78 -59.04 -40.85
C ARG A 111 -41.26 -58.68 -40.58
N PHE A 112 -41.63 -57.39 -40.67
CA PHE A 112 -42.50 -56.80 -41.72
C PHE A 112 -42.87 -55.32 -41.41
N SER A 113 -42.97 -54.49 -42.46
CA SER A 113 -43.55 -53.12 -42.46
C SER A 113 -45.10 -53.20 -42.64
N PRO A 114 -45.94 -52.14 -42.45
CA PRO A 114 -45.72 -50.76 -42.90
C PRO A 114 -46.35 -49.58 -42.09
N SER A 115 -46.05 -48.36 -42.56
CA SER A 115 -46.88 -47.12 -42.59
C SER A 115 -47.80 -46.70 -41.42
N SER A 116 -47.48 -45.51 -40.88
CA SER A 116 -48.40 -44.36 -40.74
C SER A 116 -49.68 -44.46 -39.89
N MET A 117 -49.61 -44.03 -38.62
CA MET A 117 -50.30 -42.81 -38.12
C MET A 117 -50.02 -42.56 -36.63
N GLN A 118 -49.36 -41.43 -36.32
CA GLN A 118 -49.50 -40.56 -35.12
C GLN A 118 -48.21 -39.74 -34.92
N GLN A 119 -48.12 -38.61 -35.63
CA GLN A 119 -47.24 -37.50 -35.24
C GLN A 119 -47.92 -36.66 -34.14
N LEU A 120 -47.14 -35.72 -33.56
CA LEU A 120 -47.56 -34.65 -32.65
C LEU A 120 -47.98 -35.10 -31.23
N ILE A 121 -47.04 -35.00 -30.30
CA ILE A 121 -47.11 -34.06 -29.14
C ILE A 121 -45.77 -34.04 -28.39
N LYS A 122 -45.36 -32.85 -27.92
CA LYS A 122 -44.12 -32.50 -27.16
C LYS A 122 -42.80 -32.64 -27.95
N GLY A 123 -42.04 -31.53 -27.99
CA GLY A 123 -40.70 -31.49 -28.59
C GLY A 123 -40.02 -30.12 -28.49
N ASP A 124 -40.72 -29.04 -28.84
CA ASP A 124 -40.13 -27.70 -28.94
C ASP A 124 -40.81 -26.64 -28.06
N ARG A 125 -40.04 -26.03 -27.15
CA ARG A 125 -40.39 -24.78 -26.45
C ARG A 125 -39.22 -24.00 -25.85
N SER A 126 -37.97 -24.42 -26.07
CA SER A 126 -36.77 -23.84 -25.43
C SER A 126 -35.93 -22.94 -26.34
N MET A 127 -35.85 -23.23 -27.65
CA MET A 127 -34.92 -22.54 -28.56
C MET A 127 -35.43 -21.20 -29.15
N ILE A 128 -36.70 -20.84 -28.96
CA ILE A 128 -37.31 -19.71 -29.71
C ILE A 128 -36.94 -18.34 -29.10
N THR A 129 -36.84 -18.24 -27.77
CA THR A 129 -36.78 -16.94 -27.05
C THR A 129 -35.46 -16.17 -27.19
N LEU A 130 -34.35 -16.81 -27.56
CA LEU A 130 -33.05 -16.15 -27.76
C LEU A 130 -32.90 -15.51 -29.16
N SER A 131 -33.76 -15.88 -30.11
CA SER A 131 -33.72 -15.33 -31.47
C SER A 131 -34.31 -13.91 -31.51
N ASP A 132 -35.50 -13.73 -30.92
CA ASP A 132 -36.26 -12.48 -31.02
C ASP A 132 -35.59 -11.32 -30.26
N ASP A 133 -34.96 -11.58 -29.11
CA ASP A 133 -34.16 -10.61 -28.35
C ASP A 133 -33.16 -9.85 -29.24
N ASN A 134 -32.46 -10.56 -30.13
CA ASN A 134 -31.49 -9.97 -31.06
C ASN A 134 -32.14 -9.15 -32.18
N VAL A 135 -33.39 -9.45 -32.56
CA VAL A 135 -34.14 -8.67 -33.57
C VAL A 135 -34.63 -7.36 -32.94
N MET A 136 -35.20 -7.43 -31.72
CA MET A 136 -35.66 -6.25 -30.98
C MET A 136 -34.51 -5.28 -30.68
N VAL A 137 -33.36 -5.79 -30.20
CA VAL A 137 -32.19 -4.94 -29.92
C VAL A 137 -31.62 -4.32 -31.20
N LYS A 138 -31.63 -5.02 -32.35
CA LYS A 138 -31.24 -4.41 -33.63
C LYS A 138 -32.12 -3.24 -34.06
N GLN A 139 -33.43 -3.32 -33.82
CA GLN A 139 -34.34 -2.19 -34.08
C GLN A 139 -34.03 -1.01 -33.15
N VAL A 140 -33.81 -1.26 -31.85
CA VAL A 140 -33.43 -0.25 -30.86
C VAL A 140 -32.09 0.41 -31.21
N LEU A 141 -31.08 -0.36 -31.62
CA LEU A 141 -29.80 0.17 -32.13
C LEU A 141 -30.01 1.08 -33.36
N GLY A 142 -30.95 0.75 -34.24
CA GLY A 142 -31.34 1.59 -35.38
C GLY A 142 -31.99 2.94 -35.02
N THR A 143 -32.43 3.13 -33.76
CA THR A 143 -32.95 4.42 -33.25
C THR A 143 -31.86 5.31 -32.62
N HIS A 144 -30.63 4.82 -32.50
CA HIS A 144 -29.55 5.50 -31.80
C HIS A 144 -28.79 6.46 -32.73
N ALA A 145 -29.15 7.74 -32.69
CA ALA A 145 -28.55 8.80 -33.49
C ALA A 145 -28.10 9.97 -32.58
N PRO A 146 -27.10 9.77 -31.71
CA PRO A 146 -26.68 10.78 -30.73
C PRO A 146 -26.08 12.00 -31.43
N ASP A 147 -26.45 13.19 -30.97
CA ASP A 147 -26.01 14.47 -31.58
C ASP A 147 -24.73 15.06 -30.96
N GLY A 148 -24.10 14.32 -30.05
CA GLY A 148 -22.87 14.71 -29.36
C GLY A 148 -23.10 15.52 -28.08
N ARG A 149 -24.34 15.83 -27.69
CA ARG A 149 -24.63 16.44 -26.38
C ARG A 149 -24.43 15.42 -25.26
N GLU A 150 -23.43 15.67 -24.43
CA GLU A 150 -23.32 15.06 -23.10
C GLU A 150 -24.17 15.86 -22.10
N VAL A 151 -24.85 15.14 -21.20
CA VAL A 151 -25.79 15.69 -20.23
C VAL A 151 -25.45 15.05 -18.88
N ASP A 152 -25.23 15.86 -17.85
CA ASP A 152 -25.07 15.30 -16.50
C ASP A 152 -26.44 14.84 -15.97
N ILE A 153 -26.63 13.53 -15.98
CA ILE A 153 -27.84 12.84 -15.58
C ILE A 153 -27.83 12.43 -14.10
N ARG A 154 -26.70 12.56 -13.40
CA ARG A 154 -26.57 12.09 -12.02
C ARG A 154 -27.48 12.89 -11.05
N PRO A 155 -27.62 14.23 -11.15
CA PRO A 155 -28.58 14.98 -10.34
C PRO A 155 -30.03 14.55 -10.59
N LEU A 156 -30.40 14.27 -11.85
CA LEU A 156 -31.73 13.78 -12.20
C LEU A 156 -31.99 12.38 -11.64
N LEU A 157 -31.00 11.48 -11.69
CA LEU A 157 -31.10 10.14 -11.10
C LEU A 157 -31.30 10.21 -9.57
N TYR A 158 -30.64 11.13 -8.86
CA TYR A 158 -30.87 11.31 -7.41
C TYR A 158 -32.31 11.73 -7.08
N ILE A 159 -32.91 12.65 -7.84
CA ILE A 159 -34.33 13.03 -7.67
C ILE A 159 -35.25 11.82 -7.89
N VAL A 160 -34.98 11.06 -8.95
CA VAL A 160 -35.72 9.85 -9.32
C VAL A 160 -35.63 8.77 -8.24
N GLU A 161 -34.45 8.56 -7.66
CA GLU A 161 -34.26 7.65 -6.54
C GLU A 161 -35.01 8.10 -5.29
N ASP A 162 -34.99 9.40 -4.96
CA ASP A 162 -35.72 9.94 -3.81
C ASP A 162 -37.25 9.72 -3.94
N ILE A 163 -37.82 10.07 -5.10
CA ILE A 163 -39.25 9.82 -5.40
C ILE A 163 -39.58 8.34 -5.25
N LEU A 164 -38.85 7.46 -5.96
CA LEU A 164 -39.15 6.04 -5.97
C LEU A 164 -39.01 5.41 -4.59
N ASN A 165 -37.97 5.75 -3.83
CA ASN A 165 -37.82 5.28 -2.44
C ASN A 165 -38.99 5.72 -1.55
N ARG A 166 -39.39 7.01 -1.57
CA ARG A 166 -40.51 7.53 -0.78
C ARG A 166 -41.88 6.93 -1.16
N THR A 167 -42.06 6.51 -2.41
CA THR A 167 -43.30 5.85 -2.85
C THR A 167 -43.45 4.38 -2.42
N THR A 168 -42.36 3.67 -2.09
CA THR A 168 -42.41 2.23 -1.74
C THR A 168 -42.93 1.89 -0.33
N LEU A 169 -43.85 2.71 0.20
CA LEU A 169 -44.39 2.55 1.55
C LEU A 169 -45.47 1.45 1.64
N ASN A 170 -45.36 0.61 2.68
CA ASN A 170 -46.23 -0.52 2.95
C ASN A 170 -47.66 -0.04 3.31
N PRO A 171 -48.75 -0.74 2.91
CA PRO A 171 -50.13 -0.31 3.22
C PRO A 171 -50.45 -0.14 4.71
N GLU A 172 -49.67 -0.81 5.58
CA GLU A 172 -49.76 -0.75 7.04
C GLU A 172 -49.16 0.55 7.64
N GLY A 173 -48.48 1.38 6.84
CA GLY A 173 -47.72 2.56 7.30
C GLY A 173 -48.51 3.88 7.46
N LEU A 174 -49.82 3.90 7.22
CA LEU A 174 -50.67 5.11 7.12
C LEU A 174 -50.88 5.91 8.43
N MET A 175 -50.11 5.67 9.50
CA MET A 175 -50.40 6.13 10.87
C MET A 175 -49.17 6.57 11.70
N ILE A 176 -48.03 6.93 11.10
CA ILE A 176 -46.84 7.42 11.84
C ILE A 176 -46.34 8.76 11.28
N GLU A 177 -46.11 9.72 12.17
CA GLU A 177 -45.60 11.06 11.84
C GLU A 177 -44.10 11.08 11.53
N GLY A 178 -43.72 11.81 10.48
CA GLY A 178 -42.57 12.72 10.53
C GLY A 178 -41.15 12.15 10.74
N THR A 179 -40.69 11.17 9.96
CA THR A 179 -39.25 10.86 9.90
C THR A 179 -38.49 11.87 9.03
N GLN A 180 -38.00 12.96 9.62
CA GLN A 180 -37.02 13.84 8.97
C GLN A 180 -35.66 13.11 8.85
N ALA A 181 -35.32 12.66 7.65
CA ALA A 181 -34.00 12.16 7.31
C ALA A 181 -33.62 12.54 5.87
N GLN A 182 -32.34 12.91 5.70
CA GLN A 182 -31.66 13.11 4.41
C GLN A 182 -32.29 14.15 3.48
N VAL A 183 -32.04 15.42 3.80
CA VAL A 183 -32.01 16.56 2.86
C VAL A 183 -30.66 17.30 3.02
N GLU A 184 -29.55 16.54 2.96
CA GLU A 184 -28.18 17.02 3.27
C GLU A 184 -27.34 17.35 2.01
N TYR A 185 -27.91 17.28 0.80
CA TYR A 185 -27.19 17.56 -0.46
C TYR A 185 -27.65 18.84 -1.18
N LEU A 186 -28.66 19.55 -0.65
CA LEU A 186 -29.31 20.69 -1.32
C LEU A 186 -28.86 22.07 -0.79
N GLU A 187 -27.84 22.14 0.07
CA GLU A 187 -27.37 23.42 0.64
C GLU A 187 -26.41 24.23 -0.27
N ASP A 188 -25.78 23.60 -1.26
CA ASP A 188 -24.93 24.31 -2.23
C ASP A 188 -25.76 24.97 -3.34
N LYS A 189 -25.98 26.28 -3.18
CA LYS A 189 -26.73 27.13 -4.12
C LYS A 189 -26.21 27.07 -5.57
N THR A 190 -24.94 26.73 -5.76
CA THR A 190 -24.31 26.64 -7.10
C THR A 190 -24.84 25.42 -7.85
N ASN A 191 -24.98 24.29 -7.17
CA ASN A 191 -25.49 23.05 -7.77
C ASN A 191 -27.01 23.13 -8.02
N LEU A 192 -27.76 23.82 -7.14
CA LEU A 192 -29.19 24.04 -7.31
C LEU A 192 -29.52 24.86 -8.57
N ALA A 193 -28.70 25.86 -8.93
CA ALA A 193 -28.89 26.63 -10.15
C ALA A 193 -28.67 25.78 -11.42
N ASN A 194 -27.53 25.08 -11.50
CA ASN A 194 -27.22 24.18 -12.61
C ASN A 194 -28.26 23.06 -12.79
N LEU A 195 -28.81 22.56 -11.68
CA LEU A 195 -29.90 21.59 -11.68
C LEU A 195 -31.21 22.18 -12.23
N LEU A 196 -31.51 23.44 -11.97
CA LEU A 196 -32.72 24.09 -12.47
C LEU A 196 -32.65 24.31 -13.99
N ASP A 197 -31.52 24.82 -14.49
CA ASP A 197 -31.27 24.98 -15.94
C ASP A 197 -31.34 23.63 -16.69
N LEU A 198 -30.82 22.56 -16.07
CA LEU A 198 -30.91 21.18 -16.56
C LEU A 198 -32.37 20.68 -16.61
N LEU A 199 -33.15 20.94 -15.56
CA LEU A 199 -34.56 20.53 -15.48
C LEU A 199 -35.42 21.29 -16.49
N ASP A 200 -35.22 22.59 -16.69
CA ASP A 200 -35.93 23.37 -17.72
C ASP A 200 -35.61 22.85 -19.14
N ALA A 201 -34.35 22.45 -19.40
CA ALA A 201 -33.95 21.87 -20.68
C ALA A 201 -34.51 20.46 -20.96
N LEU A 202 -34.81 19.68 -19.91
CA LEU A 202 -35.26 18.28 -20.01
C LEU A 202 -36.76 18.09 -19.74
N SER A 203 -37.43 19.00 -19.03
CA SER A 203 -38.83 18.90 -18.59
C SER A 203 -39.77 18.57 -19.75
N TYR A 204 -39.71 19.31 -20.85
CA TYR A 204 -40.53 19.05 -22.05
C TYR A 204 -40.36 17.64 -22.63
N ILE A 205 -39.18 17.03 -22.49
CA ILE A 205 -38.88 15.68 -22.97
C ILE A 205 -39.41 14.64 -21.98
N ILE A 206 -39.21 14.88 -20.68
CA ILE A 206 -39.74 14.05 -19.59
C ILE A 206 -41.28 14.01 -19.65
N ASP A 207 -41.94 15.16 -19.82
CA ASP A 207 -43.40 15.25 -20.00
C ASP A 207 -43.89 14.50 -21.24
N ARG A 208 -43.19 14.63 -22.37
CA ARG A 208 -43.57 13.89 -23.59
C ARG A 208 -43.43 12.38 -23.43
N ILE A 209 -42.40 11.90 -22.74
CA ILE A 209 -42.25 10.47 -22.42
C ILE A 209 -43.34 10.05 -21.41
N SER A 210 -43.67 10.91 -20.44
CA SER A 210 -44.73 10.68 -19.46
C SER A 210 -46.11 10.51 -20.12
N CYS A 211 -46.48 11.41 -21.02
CA CYS A 211 -47.70 11.30 -21.82
C CYS A 211 -47.69 10.05 -22.72
N GLU A 212 -46.56 9.75 -23.37
CA GLU A 212 -46.42 8.57 -24.23
C GLU A 212 -46.61 7.26 -23.45
N ILE A 213 -46.08 7.20 -22.22
CA ILE A 213 -46.27 6.09 -21.26
C ILE A 213 -47.75 5.99 -20.84
N GLN A 214 -48.36 7.08 -20.36
CA GLN A 214 -49.77 7.07 -19.93
C GLN A 214 -50.71 6.68 -21.09
N CYS A 215 -50.67 7.42 -22.21
CA CYS A 215 -51.65 7.27 -23.29
C CYS A 215 -51.63 5.88 -23.93
N LYS A 216 -50.47 5.21 -23.99
CA LYS A 216 -50.37 3.86 -24.56
C LYS A 216 -50.66 2.75 -23.54
N ALA A 217 -50.48 3.00 -22.24
CA ALA A 217 -50.92 2.08 -21.19
C ALA A 217 -52.44 1.87 -21.18
N PHE A 218 -53.23 2.93 -21.41
CA PHE A 218 -54.70 2.82 -21.59
C PHE A 218 -55.12 2.19 -22.93
N GLY A 219 -54.25 2.17 -23.94
CA GLY A 219 -54.58 1.76 -25.31
C GLY A 219 -54.51 0.27 -25.61
N GLY A 220 -54.04 -0.58 -24.67
CA GLY A 220 -53.87 -2.02 -24.89
C GLY A 220 -52.82 -2.38 -25.96
N LEU A 221 -51.90 -1.47 -26.27
CA LEU A 221 -50.84 -1.66 -27.27
C LEU A 221 -49.70 -2.54 -26.72
N ASP A 222 -48.98 -3.24 -27.60
CA ASP A 222 -47.78 -4.00 -27.23
C ASP A 222 -46.73 -3.07 -26.59
N ALA A 223 -46.28 -3.45 -25.40
CA ALA A 223 -45.21 -2.77 -24.67
C ALA A 223 -43.92 -2.61 -25.52
N HIS A 224 -43.68 -3.46 -26.52
CA HIS A 224 -42.60 -3.26 -27.50
C HIS A 224 -42.76 -1.95 -28.28
N GLN A 225 -43.96 -1.70 -28.82
CA GLN A 225 -44.21 -0.54 -29.68
C GLN A 225 -44.14 0.77 -28.89
N THR A 226 -44.57 0.76 -27.62
CA THR A 226 -44.38 1.88 -26.68
C THR A 226 -42.91 2.06 -26.31
N THR A 227 -42.16 0.96 -26.12
CA THR A 227 -40.71 1.02 -25.87
C THR A 227 -39.96 1.65 -27.06
N LEU A 228 -40.28 1.24 -28.29
CA LEU A 228 -39.69 1.82 -29.51
C LEU A 228 -40.02 3.31 -29.67
N SER A 229 -41.26 3.73 -29.41
CA SER A 229 -41.60 5.15 -29.55
C SER A 229 -40.93 6.03 -28.49
N ILE A 230 -40.72 5.54 -27.26
CA ILE A 230 -39.85 6.19 -26.27
C ILE A 230 -38.42 6.32 -26.84
N PHE A 231 -37.84 5.26 -27.38
CA PHE A 231 -36.50 5.31 -27.99
C PHE A 231 -36.37 6.31 -29.14
N HIS A 232 -37.43 6.51 -29.95
CA HIS A 232 -37.48 7.55 -30.97
C HIS A 232 -37.55 8.97 -30.37
N LEU A 233 -38.30 9.19 -29.27
CA LEU A 233 -38.35 10.47 -28.56
C LEU A 233 -36.98 10.88 -28.01
N VAL A 234 -36.23 9.94 -27.44
CA VAL A 234 -34.85 10.15 -26.94
C VAL A 234 -33.78 9.71 -27.95
N SER A 235 -34.07 9.74 -29.25
CA SER A 235 -33.17 9.27 -30.32
C SER A 235 -31.77 9.94 -30.28
N SER A 236 -31.74 11.24 -29.96
CA SER A 236 -30.55 12.11 -29.94
C SER A 236 -29.64 11.99 -28.70
N PHE A 237 -30.05 11.27 -27.65
CA PHE A 237 -29.33 11.22 -26.37
C PHE A 237 -28.31 10.07 -26.28
N ALA A 238 -27.33 10.20 -25.38
CA ALA A 238 -26.47 9.10 -24.96
C ALA A 238 -27.29 7.99 -24.26
N TRP A 239 -26.81 6.74 -24.31
CA TRP A 239 -27.54 5.55 -23.85
C TRP A 239 -28.02 5.64 -22.39
N ASP A 240 -27.13 6.08 -21.52
CA ASP A 240 -27.34 6.40 -20.10
C ASP A 240 -28.46 7.45 -19.91
N ALA A 241 -28.40 8.57 -20.65
CA ALA A 241 -29.43 9.60 -20.62
C ALA A 241 -30.80 9.13 -21.16
N LYS A 242 -30.83 8.26 -22.18
CA LYS A 242 -32.09 7.63 -22.64
C LYS A 242 -32.78 6.86 -21.52
N LEU A 243 -32.00 6.18 -20.68
CA LEU A 243 -32.51 5.39 -19.56
C LEU A 243 -33.02 6.29 -18.42
N VAL A 244 -32.22 7.27 -17.99
CA VAL A 244 -32.61 8.15 -16.87
C VAL A 244 -33.81 9.04 -17.24
N LEU A 245 -33.92 9.52 -18.48
CA LEU A 245 -35.10 10.27 -18.94
C LEU A 245 -36.39 9.42 -18.93
N ALA A 246 -36.31 8.16 -19.38
CA ALA A 246 -37.45 7.24 -19.32
C ALA A 246 -37.84 6.88 -17.89
N LEU A 247 -36.86 6.75 -16.99
CA LEU A 247 -37.09 6.48 -15.58
C LEU A 247 -37.63 7.71 -14.83
N ALA A 248 -37.21 8.93 -15.19
CA ALA A 248 -37.75 10.17 -14.64
C ALA A 248 -39.22 10.36 -15.00
N ALA A 249 -39.58 10.15 -16.27
CA ALA A 249 -40.96 10.18 -16.72
C ALA A 249 -41.83 9.14 -15.96
N PHE A 250 -41.29 7.95 -15.69
CA PHE A 250 -41.97 6.96 -14.85
C PHE A 250 -42.08 7.38 -13.38
N ALA A 251 -41.02 7.92 -12.79
CA ALA A 251 -41.01 8.35 -11.40
C ALA A 251 -42.03 9.46 -11.12
N LEU A 252 -42.22 10.41 -12.05
CA LEU A 252 -43.32 11.40 -11.95
C LEU A 252 -44.69 10.70 -11.92
N ASN A 253 -44.98 9.83 -12.89
CA ASN A 253 -46.26 9.10 -12.96
C ASN A 253 -46.57 8.26 -11.71
N TYR A 254 -45.55 7.56 -11.19
CA TYR A 254 -45.67 6.72 -10.00
C TYR A 254 -45.77 7.57 -8.72
N GLY A 255 -45.01 8.67 -8.67
CA GLY A 255 -45.04 9.69 -7.62
C GLY A 255 -46.40 10.34 -7.47
N GLU A 256 -46.99 10.83 -8.56
CA GLU A 256 -48.34 11.42 -8.56
C GLU A 256 -49.39 10.43 -8.05
N PHE A 257 -49.35 9.17 -8.51
CA PHE A 257 -50.29 8.13 -8.09
C PHE A 257 -50.20 7.85 -6.59
N TRP A 258 -49.00 7.62 -6.06
CA TRP A 258 -48.83 7.31 -4.63
C TRP A 258 -49.00 8.52 -3.72
N LEU A 259 -48.60 9.72 -4.14
CA LEU A 259 -48.85 10.95 -3.40
C LEU A 259 -50.36 11.19 -3.25
N LEU A 260 -51.12 11.01 -4.34
CA LEU A 260 -52.58 11.08 -4.32
C LEU A 260 -53.17 10.02 -3.36
N ALA A 261 -52.67 8.78 -3.40
CA ALA A 261 -53.09 7.70 -2.49
C ALA A 261 -52.73 7.93 -1.02
N GLN A 262 -51.68 8.71 -0.73
CA GLN A 262 -51.29 9.07 0.64
C GLN A 262 -52.16 10.21 1.21
N ILE A 263 -52.53 11.21 0.40
CA ILE A 263 -53.17 12.46 0.89
C ILE A 263 -54.68 12.58 0.64
N TYR A 264 -55.32 11.62 -0.06
CA TYR A 264 -56.77 11.66 -0.35
C TYR A 264 -57.68 11.69 0.89
N SER A 265 -57.20 11.21 2.04
CA SER A 265 -57.94 11.16 3.30
C SER A 265 -57.95 12.51 4.03
N THR A 266 -56.90 13.32 3.86
CA THR A 266 -56.67 14.59 4.57
C THR A 266 -56.97 15.83 3.73
N ASN A 267 -56.78 15.77 2.41
CA ASN A 267 -56.91 16.92 1.51
C ASN A 267 -58.17 16.80 0.61
N GLN A 268 -59.04 17.82 0.63
CA GLN A 268 -60.31 17.81 -0.11
C GLN A 268 -60.16 17.79 -1.64
N LEU A 269 -59.15 18.48 -2.19
CA LEU A 269 -58.86 18.46 -3.63
C LEU A 269 -58.35 17.08 -4.05
N ALA A 270 -57.41 16.54 -3.28
CA ALA A 270 -56.90 15.19 -3.49
C ALA A 270 -58.02 14.15 -3.39
N ARG A 271 -58.96 14.29 -2.44
CA ARG A 271 -60.13 13.41 -2.31
C ARG A 271 -61.00 13.40 -3.57
N ALA A 272 -61.25 14.57 -4.17
CA ALA A 272 -62.00 14.67 -5.43
C ALA A 272 -61.25 14.01 -6.61
N MET A 273 -59.95 14.25 -6.73
CA MET A 273 -59.11 13.62 -7.77
C MET A 273 -58.99 12.11 -7.58
N ALA A 274 -58.88 11.64 -6.33
CA ALA A 274 -58.80 10.23 -5.96
C ALA A 274 -60.08 9.46 -6.33
N PHE A 275 -61.27 10.07 -6.16
CA PHE A 275 -62.53 9.48 -6.65
C PHE A 275 -62.53 9.33 -8.18
N LEU A 276 -62.08 10.34 -8.93
CA LEU A 276 -62.00 10.27 -10.40
C LEU A 276 -60.98 9.24 -10.90
N ARG A 277 -59.91 9.00 -10.13
CA ARG A 277 -58.88 7.96 -10.39
C ARG A 277 -59.17 6.61 -9.72
N GLN A 278 -60.34 6.44 -9.08
CA GLN A 278 -60.80 5.24 -8.33
C GLN A 278 -59.86 4.77 -7.19
N VAL A 279 -58.94 5.62 -6.73
CA VAL A 279 -57.89 5.29 -5.75
C VAL A 279 -58.40 4.72 -4.42
N PRO A 280 -59.51 5.20 -3.80
CA PRO A 280 -60.00 4.63 -2.55
C PRO A 280 -60.29 3.12 -2.63
N GLY A 281 -60.75 2.64 -3.79
CA GLY A 281 -61.08 1.23 -3.97
C GLY A 281 -59.85 0.30 -4.04
N ILE A 282 -58.75 0.81 -4.59
CA ILE A 282 -57.44 0.15 -4.60
C ILE A 282 -56.95 -0.07 -3.16
N ILE A 283 -57.19 0.92 -2.29
CA ILE A 283 -56.78 0.91 -0.88
C ILE A 283 -57.65 -0.08 -0.07
N GLU A 284 -58.96 -0.09 -0.27
CA GLU A 284 -59.88 -1.08 0.36
C GLU A 284 -59.49 -2.53 0.06
N HIS A 285 -58.89 -2.79 -1.12
CA HIS A 285 -58.51 -4.12 -1.59
C HIS A 285 -56.99 -4.39 -1.55
N ALA A 286 -56.21 -3.52 -0.89
CA ALA A 286 -54.74 -3.57 -0.89
C ALA A 286 -54.18 -4.91 -0.41
N GLY A 287 -54.86 -5.59 0.53
CA GLY A 287 -54.47 -6.91 1.02
C GLY A 287 -54.49 -8.03 -0.04
N LEU A 288 -55.41 -7.95 -1.02
CA LEU A 288 -55.46 -8.88 -2.16
C LEU A 288 -54.46 -8.50 -3.25
N LEU A 289 -54.15 -7.21 -3.39
CA LEU A 289 -53.18 -6.69 -4.35
C LEU A 289 -51.72 -6.77 -3.87
N LYS A 290 -51.48 -7.07 -2.58
CA LYS A 290 -50.13 -7.13 -1.97
C LYS A 290 -49.10 -7.91 -2.81
N PRO A 291 -49.37 -9.13 -3.34
CA PRO A 291 -48.40 -9.84 -4.18
C PRO A 291 -48.07 -9.15 -5.52
N ARG A 292 -48.99 -8.33 -6.06
CA ARG A 292 -48.73 -7.49 -7.25
C ARG A 292 -47.91 -6.26 -6.89
N PHE A 293 -48.17 -5.62 -5.76
CA PHE A 293 -47.34 -4.52 -5.26
C PHE A 293 -45.93 -4.99 -4.91
N ASP A 294 -45.78 -6.15 -4.27
CA ASP A 294 -44.49 -6.76 -3.98
C ASP A 294 -43.70 -7.02 -5.27
N ALA A 295 -44.30 -7.67 -6.28
CA ALA A 295 -43.67 -7.91 -7.57
C ALA A 295 -43.32 -6.61 -8.35
N LEU A 296 -44.15 -5.57 -8.23
CA LEU A 296 -43.90 -4.26 -8.82
C LEU A 296 -42.71 -3.56 -8.15
N ASN A 297 -42.65 -3.57 -6.81
CA ASN A 297 -41.57 -3.00 -6.01
C ASN A 297 -40.24 -3.73 -6.27
N ASP A 298 -40.28 -5.05 -6.42
CA ASP A 298 -39.11 -5.88 -6.75
C ASP A 298 -38.57 -5.59 -8.16
N LEU A 299 -39.46 -5.28 -9.12
CA LEU A 299 -39.10 -4.85 -10.47
C LEU A 299 -38.52 -3.43 -10.48
N ILE A 300 -39.14 -2.47 -9.77
CA ILE A 300 -38.64 -1.09 -9.65
C ILE A 300 -37.24 -1.09 -9.01
N ARG A 301 -36.99 -1.94 -8.01
CA ARG A 301 -35.66 -2.12 -7.43
C ARG A 301 -34.65 -2.63 -8.45
N ALA A 302 -35.01 -3.64 -9.25
CA ALA A 302 -34.13 -4.16 -10.31
C ALA A 302 -33.87 -3.12 -11.42
N ILE A 303 -34.87 -2.31 -11.77
CA ILE A 303 -34.74 -1.16 -12.69
C ILE A 303 -33.71 -0.15 -12.17
N LEU A 304 -33.79 0.23 -10.89
CA LEU A 304 -32.84 1.16 -10.26
C LEU A 304 -31.42 0.60 -10.22
N GLU A 305 -31.25 -0.67 -9.83
CA GLU A 305 -29.94 -1.30 -9.78
C GLU A 305 -29.27 -1.40 -11.15
N VAL A 306 -30.02 -1.73 -12.22
CA VAL A 306 -29.47 -1.72 -13.59
C VAL A 306 -29.14 -0.29 -14.02
N THR A 307 -29.98 0.69 -13.69
CA THR A 307 -29.75 2.10 -14.05
C THR A 307 -28.48 2.65 -13.42
N ARG A 308 -28.26 2.44 -12.11
CA ARG A 308 -27.00 2.77 -11.43
C ARG A 308 -25.80 2.15 -12.13
N SER A 309 -25.84 0.84 -12.40
CA SER A 309 -24.73 0.15 -13.07
C SER A 309 -24.42 0.69 -14.47
N VAL A 310 -25.44 1.11 -15.24
CA VAL A 310 -25.24 1.73 -16.56
C VAL A 310 -24.58 3.11 -16.45
N VAL A 311 -24.97 3.93 -15.45
CA VAL A 311 -24.35 5.25 -15.20
C VAL A 311 -22.91 5.09 -14.70
N GLU A 312 -22.66 4.17 -13.77
CA GLU A 312 -21.31 3.86 -13.26
C GLU A 312 -20.33 3.48 -14.38
N PHE A 313 -20.79 2.80 -15.45
CA PHE A 313 -19.97 2.53 -16.64
C PHE A 313 -19.63 3.76 -17.48
N LYS A 314 -20.53 4.76 -17.54
CA LYS A 314 -20.32 6.02 -18.26
C LYS A 314 -19.34 6.94 -17.51
N GLU A 315 -19.28 6.83 -16.19
CA GLU A 315 -18.39 7.60 -15.30
C GLU A 315 -16.97 7.02 -15.18
N LEU A 316 -16.68 5.85 -15.75
CA LEU A 316 -15.34 5.25 -15.70
C LEU A 316 -14.29 6.18 -16.36
N PRO A 317 -13.17 6.48 -15.69
CA PRO A 317 -12.19 7.45 -16.19
C PRO A 317 -11.44 6.94 -17.43
N SER A 318 -11.80 7.51 -18.59
CA SER A 318 -11.31 7.16 -19.93
C SER A 318 -9.80 7.30 -20.12
N THR A 319 -9.10 8.04 -19.26
CA THR A 319 -7.63 8.08 -19.19
C THR A 319 -7.03 6.71 -18.84
N TYR A 320 -7.72 5.93 -18.00
CA TYR A 320 -7.23 4.65 -17.51
C TYR A 320 -7.77 3.47 -18.32
N ILE A 321 -9.05 3.49 -18.71
CA ILE A 321 -9.70 2.37 -19.42
C ILE A 321 -10.16 2.73 -20.84
N THR A 322 -9.95 1.82 -21.78
CA THR A 322 -10.36 1.93 -23.20
C THR A 322 -11.27 0.77 -23.61
N GLN A 323 -11.94 0.88 -24.75
CA GLN A 323 -12.84 -0.17 -25.29
C GLN A 323 -12.11 -1.47 -25.68
N GLU A 324 -10.77 -1.48 -25.67
CA GLU A 324 -9.92 -2.65 -25.90
C GLU A 324 -9.95 -3.63 -24.71
N VAL A 325 -10.29 -3.15 -23.50
CA VAL A 325 -10.41 -4.01 -22.31
C VAL A 325 -11.65 -4.91 -22.45
N PRO A 326 -11.50 -6.25 -22.46
CA PRO A 326 -12.62 -7.16 -22.76
C PRO A 326 -13.83 -7.03 -21.84
N ALA A 327 -13.62 -6.67 -20.57
CA ALA A 327 -14.69 -6.44 -19.61
C ALA A 327 -15.56 -5.22 -19.99
N LEU A 328 -14.93 -4.08 -20.32
CA LEU A 328 -15.63 -2.89 -20.77
C LEU A 328 -16.27 -3.11 -22.15
N SER A 329 -15.59 -3.79 -23.07
CA SER A 329 -16.14 -4.17 -24.38
C SER A 329 -17.40 -5.03 -24.24
N SER A 330 -17.37 -6.03 -23.35
CA SER A 330 -18.51 -6.88 -23.02
C SER A 330 -19.66 -6.10 -22.37
N ALA A 331 -19.36 -5.16 -21.47
CA ALA A 331 -20.36 -4.30 -20.84
C ALA A 331 -21.03 -3.37 -21.87
N LEU A 332 -20.25 -2.65 -22.68
CA LEU A 332 -20.75 -1.74 -23.73
C LEU A 332 -21.63 -2.47 -24.75
N ALA A 333 -21.29 -3.71 -25.11
CA ALA A 333 -22.13 -4.54 -25.99
C ALA A 333 -23.47 -4.96 -25.34
N GLN A 334 -23.54 -5.04 -24.01
CA GLN A 334 -24.76 -5.39 -23.27
C GLN A 334 -25.60 -4.18 -22.84
N ILE A 335 -25.03 -2.97 -22.77
CA ILE A 335 -25.75 -1.75 -22.35
C ILE A 335 -27.01 -1.46 -23.20
N PRO A 336 -27.00 -1.52 -24.54
CA PRO A 336 -28.23 -1.32 -25.34
C PRO A 336 -29.32 -2.36 -25.04
N THR A 337 -28.92 -3.61 -24.82
CA THR A 337 -29.81 -4.69 -24.39
C THR A 337 -30.39 -4.43 -23.01
N ALA A 338 -29.55 -4.02 -22.05
CA ALA A 338 -29.97 -3.67 -20.70
C ALA A 338 -31.01 -2.55 -20.71
N ILE A 339 -30.73 -1.45 -21.42
CA ILE A 339 -31.63 -0.30 -21.49
C ILE A 339 -32.95 -0.66 -22.18
N TYR A 340 -32.94 -1.49 -23.23
CA TYR A 340 -34.19 -1.98 -23.83
C TYR A 340 -35.05 -2.76 -22.81
N TRP A 341 -34.46 -3.69 -22.05
CA TRP A 341 -35.20 -4.44 -21.04
C TRP A 341 -35.65 -3.57 -19.87
N THR A 342 -34.87 -2.56 -19.47
CA THR A 342 -35.24 -1.64 -18.40
C THR A 342 -36.35 -0.68 -18.81
N ILE A 343 -36.31 -0.11 -20.03
CA ILE A 343 -37.41 0.73 -20.54
C ILE A 343 -38.67 -0.10 -20.82
N ARG A 344 -38.54 -1.34 -21.33
CA ARG A 344 -39.70 -2.26 -21.43
C ARG A 344 -40.30 -2.57 -20.06
N SER A 345 -39.46 -2.72 -19.03
CA SER A 345 -39.92 -2.95 -17.66
C SER A 345 -40.61 -1.72 -17.06
N ILE A 346 -40.11 -0.52 -17.33
CA ILE A 346 -40.77 0.76 -16.98
C ILE A 346 -42.18 0.84 -17.61
N VAL A 347 -42.31 0.50 -18.90
CA VAL A 347 -43.62 0.44 -19.60
C VAL A 347 -44.55 -0.61 -18.96
N ALA A 348 -44.02 -1.78 -18.57
CA ALA A 348 -44.79 -2.81 -17.87
C ALA A 348 -45.27 -2.35 -16.48
N CYS A 349 -44.42 -1.66 -15.71
CA CYS A 349 -44.80 -1.03 -14.44
C CYS A 349 -45.95 -0.03 -14.65
N ALA A 350 -45.83 0.87 -15.62
CA ALA A 350 -46.85 1.86 -15.95
C ALA A 350 -48.18 1.24 -16.39
N ALA A 351 -48.15 0.16 -17.16
CA ALA A 351 -49.34 -0.61 -17.55
C ALA A 351 -50.04 -1.23 -16.32
N GLN A 352 -49.29 -1.76 -15.35
CA GLN A 352 -49.86 -2.31 -14.11
C GLN A 352 -50.49 -1.22 -13.23
N ILE A 353 -49.83 -0.08 -13.06
CA ILE A 353 -50.40 1.08 -12.33
C ILE A 353 -51.69 1.57 -13.00
N SER A 354 -51.68 1.67 -14.34
CA SER A 354 -52.86 2.08 -15.12
C SER A 354 -54.01 1.06 -14.96
N SER A 355 -53.69 -0.25 -14.97
CA SER A 355 -54.64 -1.34 -14.75
C SER A 355 -55.43 -1.17 -13.44
N PHE A 356 -54.75 -0.82 -12.34
CA PHE A 356 -55.41 -0.55 -11.05
C PHE A 356 -56.41 0.62 -11.08
N THR A 357 -56.25 1.58 -12.00
CA THR A 357 -57.14 2.77 -12.12
C THR A 357 -58.20 2.65 -13.21
N SER A 358 -58.04 1.71 -14.16
CA SER A 358 -58.79 1.72 -15.43
C SER A 358 -59.98 0.78 -15.47
N LEU A 359 -59.93 -0.34 -14.75
CA LEU A 359 -61.01 -1.35 -14.70
C LEU A 359 -61.57 -1.45 -13.28
N GLY A 360 -62.89 -1.52 -13.16
CA GLY A 360 -63.56 -1.83 -11.89
C GLY A 360 -63.37 -3.29 -11.47
N TYR A 361 -63.74 -3.58 -10.22
CA TYR A 361 -63.44 -4.83 -9.49
C TYR A 361 -63.74 -6.17 -10.19
N ASP A 362 -64.70 -6.19 -11.12
CA ASP A 362 -65.30 -7.39 -11.71
C ASP A 362 -64.34 -8.30 -12.52
N ARG A 363 -63.06 -7.93 -12.66
CA ARG A 363 -62.04 -8.72 -13.38
C ARG A 363 -60.77 -9.06 -12.62
N PHE A 364 -60.60 -8.59 -11.39
CA PHE A 364 -59.33 -8.74 -10.63
C PHE A 364 -59.00 -10.19 -10.22
N VAL A 365 -59.96 -11.11 -10.31
CA VAL A 365 -59.83 -12.50 -9.82
C VAL A 365 -59.04 -13.41 -10.77
N VAL A 366 -58.76 -13.01 -12.03
CA VAL A 366 -58.43 -13.97 -13.11
C VAL A 366 -56.99 -13.91 -13.66
N SER A 367 -56.31 -12.75 -13.73
CA SER A 367 -54.98 -12.67 -14.37
C SER A 367 -53.81 -12.92 -13.40
N THR A 368 -53.48 -14.20 -13.20
CA THR A 368 -52.19 -14.61 -12.60
C THR A 368 -50.99 -14.42 -13.55
N THR A 369 -51.25 -14.25 -14.85
CA THR A 369 -50.25 -13.99 -15.90
C THR A 369 -49.48 -12.69 -15.68
N GLU A 370 -50.17 -11.60 -15.33
CA GLU A 370 -49.58 -10.26 -15.19
C GLU A 370 -48.50 -10.19 -14.09
N ALA A 371 -48.74 -10.83 -12.94
CA ALA A 371 -47.76 -10.91 -11.86
C ALA A 371 -46.55 -11.81 -12.23
N TRP A 372 -46.78 -12.83 -13.06
CA TRP A 372 -45.72 -13.69 -13.58
C TRP A 372 -44.84 -12.94 -14.59
N GLU A 373 -45.42 -12.13 -15.48
CA GLU A 373 -44.69 -11.27 -16.41
C GLU A 373 -43.75 -10.30 -15.69
N LEU A 374 -44.24 -9.56 -14.68
CA LEU A 374 -43.40 -8.72 -13.79
C LEU A 374 -42.24 -9.53 -13.18
N SER A 375 -42.52 -10.74 -12.70
CA SER A 375 -41.52 -11.61 -12.07
C SER A 375 -40.44 -12.07 -13.06
N THR A 376 -40.81 -12.37 -14.32
CA THR A 376 -39.84 -12.74 -15.37
C THR A 376 -38.97 -11.55 -15.80
N LEU A 377 -39.52 -10.34 -15.87
CA LEU A 377 -38.76 -9.12 -16.12
C LEU A 377 -37.78 -8.84 -14.98
N THR A 378 -38.21 -9.02 -13.72
CA THR A 378 -37.36 -8.86 -12.53
C THR A 378 -36.18 -9.83 -12.55
N HIS A 379 -36.41 -11.10 -12.89
CA HIS A 379 -35.33 -12.07 -13.06
C HIS A 379 -34.38 -11.67 -14.19
N LYS A 380 -34.91 -11.23 -15.35
CA LYS A 380 -34.09 -10.83 -16.51
C LYS A 380 -33.21 -9.62 -16.19
N LEU A 381 -33.76 -8.60 -15.52
CA LEU A 381 -32.98 -7.44 -15.06
C LEU A 381 -31.95 -7.82 -13.99
N ARG A 382 -32.26 -8.73 -13.05
CA ARG A 382 -31.28 -9.24 -12.07
C ARG A 382 -30.12 -9.97 -12.76
N THR A 383 -30.38 -10.80 -13.76
CA THR A 383 -29.32 -11.46 -14.55
C THR A 383 -28.43 -10.44 -15.28
N ILE A 384 -29.03 -9.40 -15.86
CA ILE A 384 -28.30 -8.31 -16.55
C ILE A 384 -27.45 -7.50 -15.55
N ARG A 385 -28.05 -7.11 -14.41
CA ARG A 385 -27.38 -6.44 -13.28
C ARG A 385 -26.15 -7.22 -12.81
N ASP A 386 -26.27 -8.53 -12.63
CA ASP A 386 -25.20 -9.36 -12.07
C ASP A 386 -24.04 -9.53 -13.06
N HIS A 387 -24.33 -9.57 -14.37
CA HIS A 387 -23.27 -9.47 -15.40
C HIS A 387 -22.61 -8.08 -15.39
N LEU A 388 -23.40 -7.00 -15.40
CA LEU A 388 -22.87 -5.62 -15.42
C LEU A 388 -22.00 -5.31 -14.19
N LYS A 389 -22.48 -5.60 -12.98
CA LYS A 389 -21.71 -5.40 -11.73
C LYS A 389 -20.39 -6.17 -11.75
N LYS A 390 -20.39 -7.43 -12.24
CA LYS A 390 -19.16 -8.22 -12.38
C LYS A 390 -18.17 -7.61 -13.38
N GLN A 391 -18.64 -7.11 -14.53
CA GLN A 391 -17.74 -6.43 -15.48
C GLN A 391 -17.22 -5.11 -14.89
N LEU A 392 -18.03 -4.39 -14.09
CA LEU A 392 -17.66 -3.13 -13.44
C LEU A 392 -16.57 -3.34 -12.37
N GLU A 393 -16.70 -4.39 -11.56
CA GLU A 393 -15.68 -4.83 -10.60
C GLU A 393 -14.33 -5.10 -11.28
N ILE A 394 -14.33 -5.86 -12.39
CA ILE A 394 -13.14 -6.14 -13.19
C ILE A 394 -12.54 -4.84 -13.81
N CYS A 395 -13.39 -3.92 -14.29
CA CYS A 395 -12.95 -2.64 -14.81
C CYS A 395 -12.30 -1.77 -13.72
N ASN A 396 -12.90 -1.71 -12.53
CA ASN A 396 -12.37 -0.96 -11.40
C ASN A 396 -11.03 -1.54 -10.89
N GLN A 397 -10.91 -2.87 -10.82
CA GLN A 397 -9.63 -3.52 -10.49
C GLN A 397 -8.56 -3.17 -11.53
N TYR A 398 -8.85 -3.28 -12.82
CA TYR A 398 -7.92 -2.91 -13.90
C TYR A 398 -7.48 -1.44 -13.82
N ILE A 399 -8.40 -0.53 -13.50
CA ILE A 399 -8.10 0.89 -13.29
C ILE A 399 -7.21 1.10 -12.06
N GLU A 400 -7.45 0.41 -10.94
CA GLU A 400 -6.58 0.51 -9.76
C GLU A 400 -5.18 -0.03 -10.04
N GLU A 401 -5.06 -1.20 -10.67
CA GLU A 401 -3.77 -1.81 -11.06
C GLU A 401 -2.98 -0.89 -12.00
N LYS A 402 -3.63 -0.32 -13.03
CA LYS A 402 -2.99 0.62 -13.96
C LYS A 402 -2.53 1.89 -13.22
N ARG A 403 -3.35 2.43 -12.31
CA ARG A 403 -3.00 3.61 -11.50
C ARG A 403 -1.83 3.35 -10.55
N ASP A 404 -1.75 2.18 -9.92
CA ASP A 404 -0.60 1.80 -9.08
C ASP A 404 0.69 1.60 -9.91
N VAL A 405 0.58 1.12 -11.16
CA VAL A 405 1.71 1.04 -12.10
C VAL A 405 2.17 2.43 -12.55
N GLU A 406 1.26 3.32 -12.95
CA GLU A 406 1.59 4.69 -13.33
C GLU A 406 2.19 5.48 -12.16
N ALA A 407 1.62 5.35 -10.94
CA ALA A 407 2.16 5.96 -9.73
C ALA A 407 3.56 5.44 -9.39
N PHE A 408 3.83 4.15 -9.58
CA PHE A 408 5.16 3.57 -9.42
C PHE A 408 6.16 4.12 -10.45
N GLN A 409 5.78 4.26 -11.73
CA GLN A 409 6.63 4.85 -12.76
C GLN A 409 6.90 6.34 -12.51
N MET A 410 5.91 7.08 -11.99
CA MET A 410 6.09 8.46 -11.54
C MET A 410 7.06 8.56 -10.36
N LEU A 411 7.05 7.61 -9.41
CA LEU A 411 8.04 7.57 -8.33
C LEU A 411 9.47 7.27 -8.85
N VAL A 412 9.61 6.32 -9.77
CA VAL A 412 10.92 5.99 -10.38
C VAL A 412 11.51 7.20 -11.10
N SER A 413 10.76 7.80 -12.02
CA SER A 413 11.20 8.98 -12.76
C SER A 413 11.46 10.20 -11.85
N LEU A 414 10.68 10.36 -10.78
CA LEU A 414 10.90 11.44 -9.80
C LEU A 414 12.25 11.33 -9.09
N PHE A 415 12.71 10.13 -8.73
CA PHE A 415 14.02 9.93 -8.10
C PHE A 415 15.20 9.90 -9.07
N GLU A 416 14.95 9.76 -10.36
CA GLU A 416 15.95 9.91 -11.44
C GLU A 416 16.14 11.39 -11.86
N MET A 417 15.15 12.25 -11.61
CA MET A 417 15.21 13.69 -11.89
C MET A 417 15.99 14.51 -10.84
N ILE A 418 16.61 15.60 -11.29
CA ILE A 418 17.24 16.62 -10.42
C ILE A 418 16.19 17.68 -10.04
N HIS A 419 16.05 17.97 -8.75
CA HIS A 419 15.11 18.99 -8.22
C HIS A 419 15.83 20.22 -7.67
N ILE A 420 15.07 21.31 -7.53
CA ILE A 420 15.53 22.58 -6.91
C ILE A 420 15.65 22.43 -5.38
N ASP A 421 14.78 21.64 -4.78
CA ASP A 421 14.86 21.20 -3.39
C ASP A 421 14.20 19.81 -3.22
N ASN A 422 14.48 19.20 -2.07
CA ASN A 422 14.00 17.87 -1.66
C ASN A 422 12.46 17.75 -1.47
N MET A 423 11.68 18.80 -1.70
CA MET A 423 10.25 18.77 -1.37
C MET A 423 9.41 17.84 -2.24
N LYS A 424 9.67 17.75 -3.56
CA LYS A 424 8.89 16.85 -4.43
C LYS A 424 9.12 15.37 -4.06
N PRO A 425 10.36 14.87 -3.91
CA PRO A 425 10.59 13.49 -3.47
C PRO A 425 10.02 13.18 -2.08
N LEU A 426 10.20 14.07 -1.09
CA LEU A 426 9.67 13.86 0.26
C LEU A 426 8.14 13.80 0.28
N ARG A 427 7.44 14.69 -0.43
CA ARG A 427 5.98 14.68 -0.55
C ARG A 427 5.48 13.43 -1.29
N ALA A 428 6.17 12.96 -2.32
CA ALA A 428 5.78 11.76 -3.05
C ALA A 428 5.93 10.46 -2.22
N ILE A 429 6.93 10.38 -1.33
CA ILE A 429 7.13 9.22 -0.43
C ILE A 429 6.22 9.28 0.82
N ILE A 430 6.16 10.44 1.49
CA ILE A 430 5.50 10.56 2.80
C ILE A 430 3.99 10.81 2.62
N TYR A 431 3.64 11.93 1.98
CA TYR A 431 2.25 12.32 1.75
C TYR A 431 2.17 13.47 0.71
N PRO A 432 1.45 13.28 -0.42
CA PRO A 432 1.53 14.21 -1.55
C PRO A 432 0.55 15.39 -1.49
N ARG A 433 -0.33 15.46 -0.47
CA ARG A 433 -1.34 16.51 -0.32
C ARG A 433 -1.01 17.44 0.85
N ASP A 434 -1.54 18.67 0.80
CA ASP A 434 -1.40 19.71 1.83
C ASP A 434 -2.60 19.80 2.80
N ASP A 435 -3.57 18.88 2.72
CA ASP A 435 -4.76 18.81 3.59
C ASP A 435 -4.43 18.33 5.02
N LEU A 436 -3.26 17.71 5.26
CA LEU A 436 -2.84 17.19 6.55
C LEU A 436 -1.39 17.57 6.91
N GLN A 437 -1.10 17.60 8.20
CA GLN A 437 0.26 17.52 8.75
C GLN A 437 0.63 16.03 8.92
N PRO A 438 1.56 15.47 8.12
CA PRO A 438 1.80 14.03 8.06
C PRO A 438 2.96 13.57 8.95
N LEU A 439 3.73 14.49 9.53
CA LEU A 439 4.84 14.20 10.43
C LEU A 439 4.49 14.55 11.88
N VAL A 440 5.10 13.85 12.84
CA VAL A 440 5.17 14.21 14.26
C VAL A 440 6.63 14.50 14.58
N ASP A 441 6.90 15.64 15.22
CA ASP A 441 8.21 15.97 15.78
C ASP A 441 8.48 15.13 17.04
N GLY A 442 9.60 14.41 17.07
CA GLY A 442 9.99 13.55 18.18
C GLY A 442 10.25 14.28 19.49
N HIS A 443 10.57 15.59 19.46
CA HIS A 443 10.86 16.36 20.67
C HIS A 443 9.62 17.02 21.28
N SER A 444 8.83 17.77 20.50
CA SER A 444 7.59 18.40 20.99
C SER A 444 6.36 17.49 20.98
N LYS A 445 6.46 16.30 20.34
CA LYS A 445 5.35 15.35 20.06
C LYS A 445 4.13 15.98 19.37
N LYS A 446 4.32 17.12 18.68
CA LYS A 446 3.29 17.79 17.88
C LYS A 446 3.39 17.41 16.42
N ARG A 447 2.26 17.50 15.71
CA ARG A 447 2.24 17.37 14.26
C ARG A 447 2.89 18.57 13.57
N VAL A 448 3.56 18.33 12.44
CA VAL A 448 4.24 19.32 11.60
C VAL A 448 4.08 19.00 10.11
N ASN A 449 4.28 20.00 9.24
CA ASN A 449 4.34 19.81 7.79
C ASN A 449 5.74 19.30 7.37
N ILE A 450 5.83 18.61 6.23
CA ILE A 450 7.08 18.15 5.59
C ILE A 450 8.06 19.32 5.34
N ASP A 451 7.55 20.53 5.14
CA ASP A 451 8.35 21.73 4.87
C ASP A 451 9.46 22.02 5.92
N VAL A 452 9.40 21.46 7.14
CA VAL A 452 10.48 21.54 8.15
C VAL A 452 11.79 20.84 7.72
N LEU A 453 11.73 19.96 6.72
CA LEU A 453 12.85 19.21 6.15
C LEU A 453 13.47 19.89 4.92
N ARG A 454 12.91 21.03 4.48
CA ARG A 454 13.24 21.68 3.20
C ARG A 454 14.71 22.06 3.11
N ARG A 455 15.39 21.60 2.05
CA ARG A 455 16.82 21.82 1.77
C ARG A 455 17.78 21.34 2.87
N LYS A 456 17.37 20.36 3.69
CA LYS A 456 18.25 19.62 4.60
C LYS A 456 18.64 18.28 3.99
N ASN A 457 19.73 17.67 4.45
CA ASN A 457 19.93 16.24 4.23
C ASN A 457 18.87 15.48 5.07
N VAL A 458 18.27 14.43 4.52
CA VAL A 458 17.21 13.68 5.22
C VAL A 458 17.54 12.19 5.19
N LEU A 459 17.61 11.60 6.38
CA LEU A 459 17.81 10.17 6.60
C LEU A 459 16.43 9.52 6.83
N LEU A 460 15.93 8.79 5.84
CA LEU A 460 14.69 8.03 5.97
C LEU A 460 15.01 6.67 6.61
N LEU A 461 14.66 6.52 7.89
CA LEU A 461 14.70 5.23 8.58
C LEU A 461 13.43 4.47 8.21
N ILE A 462 13.57 3.38 7.46
CA ILE A 462 12.45 2.61 6.91
C ILE A 462 12.47 1.22 7.54
N SER A 463 11.37 0.83 8.19
CA SER A 463 11.26 -0.45 8.93
C SER A 463 9.84 -1.00 8.94
N SER A 464 9.66 -2.24 9.40
CA SER A 464 8.37 -2.68 9.97
C SER A 464 8.20 -2.13 11.40
N LEU A 465 7.21 -2.64 12.15
CA LEU A 465 7.08 -2.37 13.59
C LEU A 465 8.03 -3.24 14.44
N ASP A 466 8.92 -4.02 13.81
CA ASP A 466 9.75 -5.04 14.47
C ASP A 466 11.19 -4.62 14.76
N ILE A 467 11.44 -3.31 14.81
CA ILE A 467 12.70 -2.74 15.33
C ILE A 467 12.87 -3.21 16.79
N SER A 468 14.10 -3.58 17.18
CA SER A 468 14.42 -3.88 18.58
C SER A 468 14.64 -2.59 19.39
N GLN A 469 14.56 -2.68 20.72
CA GLN A 469 14.91 -1.52 21.56
C GLN A 469 16.43 -1.31 21.59
N GLU A 470 17.22 -2.38 21.49
CA GLU A 470 18.68 -2.30 21.37
C GLU A 470 19.12 -1.57 20.09
N GLU A 471 18.37 -1.69 18.99
CA GLU A 471 18.63 -0.99 17.74
C GLU A 471 18.24 0.51 17.83
N LEU A 472 17.15 0.82 18.53
CA LEU A 472 16.70 2.20 18.73
C LEU A 472 17.55 2.99 19.72
N SER A 473 17.99 2.39 20.83
CA SER A 473 18.80 3.10 21.83
C SER A 473 20.16 3.52 21.28
N ILE A 474 20.79 2.68 20.44
CA ILE A 474 22.07 2.99 19.78
C ILE A 474 21.87 4.04 18.67
N LEU A 475 20.78 3.99 17.88
CA LEU A 475 20.46 5.07 16.94
C LEU A 475 20.19 6.39 17.66
N GLU A 476 19.51 6.37 18.80
CA GLU A 476 19.28 7.55 19.64
C GLU A 476 20.60 8.11 20.20
N GLN A 477 21.51 7.26 20.69
CA GLN A 477 22.83 7.67 21.13
C GLN A 477 23.58 8.40 20.00
N ILE A 478 23.76 7.75 18.84
CA ILE A 478 24.51 8.32 17.70
C ILE A 478 23.84 9.61 17.18
N TYR A 479 22.51 9.67 17.16
CA TYR A 479 21.76 10.86 16.76
C TYR A 479 21.92 12.01 17.76
N ASN A 480 21.97 11.73 19.07
CA ASN A 480 22.15 12.75 20.09
C ASN A 480 23.61 13.23 20.16
N GLU A 481 24.59 12.34 19.99
CA GLU A 481 26.03 12.68 19.93
C GLU A 481 26.35 13.70 18.83
N SER A 482 25.74 13.56 17.64
CA SER A 482 25.90 14.50 16.51
C SER A 482 25.23 15.87 16.73
N ARG A 483 24.33 15.99 17.72
CA ARG A 483 23.75 17.26 18.17
C ARG A 483 24.56 17.92 19.28
N ILE A 484 25.36 17.17 20.03
CA ILE A 484 26.15 17.67 21.17
C ILE A 484 27.50 18.23 20.69
N HIS A 485 28.21 17.54 19.80
CA HIS A 485 29.52 17.93 19.29
C HIS A 485 29.44 19.07 18.24
N THR A 486 28.98 20.24 18.69
CA THR A 486 28.63 21.38 17.82
C THR A 486 29.82 22.17 17.28
N THR A 487 30.67 21.50 16.50
CA THR A 487 31.30 22.17 15.36
C THR A 487 30.21 22.53 14.34
N ARG A 488 30.40 23.58 13.54
CA ARG A 488 29.36 24.12 12.63
C ARG A 488 28.94 23.19 11.49
N LEU A 489 29.51 21.98 11.38
CA LEU A 489 29.28 21.07 10.26
C LEU A 489 28.35 19.88 10.58
N GLU A 490 28.08 19.57 11.85
CA GLU A 490 27.43 18.30 12.20
C GLU A 490 25.91 18.38 12.37
N SER A 491 25.35 19.58 12.55
CA SER A 491 23.89 19.83 12.53
C SER A 491 23.29 19.83 11.11
N GLN A 492 23.69 18.91 10.23
CA GLN A 492 23.40 18.96 8.79
C GLN A 492 22.37 17.94 8.28
N TYR A 493 21.85 17.03 9.10
CA TYR A 493 20.78 16.12 8.71
C TYR A 493 19.63 16.04 9.72
N GLU A 494 18.45 15.66 9.22
CA GLU A 494 17.30 15.25 10.02
C GLU A 494 17.01 13.77 9.75
N LEU A 495 16.60 13.02 10.78
CA LEU A 495 16.12 11.65 10.62
C LEU A 495 14.58 11.63 10.63
N VAL A 496 14.01 10.79 9.77
CA VAL A 496 12.56 10.62 9.60
C VAL A 496 12.22 9.12 9.60
N TRP A 497 11.44 8.67 10.57
CA TRP A 497 10.94 7.29 10.59
C TRP A 497 9.73 7.12 9.66
N ILE A 498 9.84 6.18 8.71
CA ILE A 498 8.78 5.73 7.81
C ILE A 498 8.40 4.28 8.19
N PRO A 499 7.26 4.08 8.88
CA PRO A 499 6.77 2.75 9.22
C PRO A 499 6.09 2.10 8.00
N LEU A 500 6.66 1.00 7.50
CA LEU A 500 6.06 0.19 6.44
C LEU A 500 5.34 -1.01 7.05
N VAL A 501 4.01 -0.98 6.96
CA VAL A 501 3.14 -2.09 7.36
C VAL A 501 2.36 -2.56 6.14
N ASP A 502 2.23 -3.88 5.99
CA ASP A 502 1.56 -4.45 4.83
C ASP A 502 0.03 -4.28 4.92
N ARG A 503 -0.55 -3.59 3.94
CA ARG A 503 -1.99 -3.25 3.90
C ARG A 503 -2.91 -4.46 3.68
N SER A 504 -2.35 -5.64 3.41
CA SER A 504 -3.09 -6.92 3.39
C SER A 504 -3.39 -7.45 4.80
N LEU A 505 -2.65 -7.00 5.82
CA LEU A 505 -2.88 -7.36 7.22
C LEU A 505 -3.94 -6.44 7.84
N GLN A 506 -4.80 -7.01 8.69
CA GLN A 506 -5.74 -6.23 9.49
C GLN A 506 -4.97 -5.43 10.55
N TRP A 507 -5.27 -4.13 10.67
CA TRP A 507 -4.72 -3.29 11.74
C TRP A 507 -5.40 -3.64 13.06
N THR A 508 -4.62 -3.92 14.10
CA THR A 508 -5.11 -4.42 15.40
C THR A 508 -4.58 -3.60 16.58
N ASP A 509 -5.29 -3.58 17.70
CA ASP A 509 -4.89 -2.82 18.90
C ASP A 509 -3.47 -3.10 19.40
N PRO A 510 -2.92 -4.34 19.35
CA PRO A 510 -1.52 -4.57 19.68
C PRO A 510 -0.54 -3.89 18.70
N MET A 511 -0.87 -3.83 17.41
CA MET A 511 -0.06 -3.11 16.41
C MET A 511 -0.12 -1.59 16.64
N GLN A 512 -1.31 -1.05 16.95
CA GLN A 512 -1.49 0.36 17.33
C GLN A 512 -0.61 0.72 18.54
N LYS A 513 -0.71 -0.05 19.63
CA LYS A 513 0.08 0.17 20.85
C LYS A 513 1.58 0.02 20.63
N ARG A 514 2.01 -0.91 19.76
CA ARG A 514 3.43 -1.06 19.39
C ARG A 514 3.92 0.13 18.57
N PHE A 515 3.13 0.60 17.61
CA PHE A 515 3.42 1.80 16.82
C PHE A 515 3.53 3.06 17.70
N GLU A 516 2.55 3.29 18.59
CA GLU A 516 2.55 4.40 19.54
C GLU A 516 3.75 4.36 20.48
N SER A 517 4.11 3.18 20.99
CA SER A 517 5.29 3.00 21.84
C SER A 517 6.58 3.40 21.12
N LEU A 518 6.79 2.90 19.90
CA LEU A 518 7.95 3.25 19.05
C LEU A 518 8.00 4.75 18.71
N GLN A 519 6.86 5.35 18.34
CA GLN A 519 6.76 6.79 18.07
C GLN A 519 7.00 7.64 19.34
N SER A 520 6.65 7.12 20.52
CA SER A 520 6.86 7.82 21.79
C SER A 520 8.34 7.87 22.19
N SER A 521 9.12 6.80 21.95
CA SER A 521 10.55 6.78 22.29
C SER A 521 11.45 7.51 21.29
N MET A 522 11.06 7.65 20.02
CA MET A 522 11.90 8.30 19.02
C MET A 522 12.09 9.83 19.25
N PRO A 523 13.34 10.35 19.27
CA PRO A 523 13.62 11.78 19.43
C PRO A 523 13.56 12.57 18.10
N TRP A 524 13.50 11.88 16.96
CA TRP A 524 13.48 12.43 15.60
C TRP A 524 12.07 12.47 14.99
N TYR A 525 11.92 12.99 13.77
CA TYR A 525 10.62 13.06 13.10
C TYR A 525 10.08 11.66 12.77
N THR A 526 8.76 11.48 12.84
CA THR A 526 8.10 10.23 12.48
C THR A 526 6.89 10.51 11.58
N VAL A 527 6.55 9.60 10.66
CA VAL A 527 5.27 9.69 9.94
C VAL A 527 4.12 9.37 10.90
N TYR A 528 3.09 10.21 10.93
CA TYR A 528 2.00 10.14 11.91
C TYR A 528 1.27 8.79 11.93
N HIS A 529 1.07 8.15 10.77
CA HIS A 529 0.43 6.84 10.69
C HIS A 529 0.82 6.11 9.38
N PRO A 530 1.03 4.77 9.38
CA PRO A 530 1.42 4.01 8.19
C PRO A 530 0.46 4.18 7.00
N ASN A 531 -0.85 4.39 7.26
CA ASN A 531 -1.86 4.58 6.22
C ASN A 531 -1.66 5.82 5.32
N LEU A 532 -0.72 6.72 5.64
CA LEU A 532 -0.33 7.83 4.77
C LEU A 532 0.54 7.35 3.58
N ILE A 533 1.32 6.28 3.76
CA ILE A 533 2.25 5.75 2.75
C ILE A 533 1.49 4.93 1.70
N GLY A 534 1.40 5.43 0.46
CA GLY A 534 0.62 4.82 -0.62
C GLY A 534 1.11 3.44 -1.08
N LYS A 535 0.22 2.62 -1.67
CA LYS A 535 0.53 1.26 -2.20
C LYS A 535 1.77 1.29 -3.12
N ALA A 536 1.76 2.16 -4.13
CA ALA A 536 2.89 2.37 -5.05
C ALA A 536 4.21 2.76 -4.35
N VAL A 537 4.16 3.49 -3.21
CA VAL A 537 5.36 3.83 -2.41
C VAL A 537 5.90 2.60 -1.69
N VAL A 538 5.05 1.80 -1.03
CA VAL A 538 5.48 0.55 -0.39
C VAL A 538 6.11 -0.40 -1.43
N ARG A 539 5.52 -0.47 -2.63
CA ARG A 539 6.06 -1.22 -3.77
C ARG A 539 7.42 -0.67 -4.23
N PHE A 540 7.54 0.64 -4.45
CA PHE A 540 8.77 1.31 -4.82
C PHE A 540 9.91 1.04 -3.83
N ILE A 541 9.63 1.12 -2.53
CA ILE A 541 10.64 0.88 -1.48
C ILE A 541 11.08 -0.60 -1.43
N LYS A 542 10.13 -1.55 -1.56
CA LYS A 542 10.44 -2.99 -1.64
C LYS A 542 11.24 -3.35 -2.91
N GLU A 543 10.93 -2.74 -4.06
CA GLU A 543 11.58 -3.07 -5.34
C GLU A 543 12.89 -2.30 -5.59
N LYS A 544 12.90 -0.97 -5.45
CA LYS A 544 14.00 -0.08 -5.86
C LYS A 544 14.99 0.26 -4.74
N TRP A 545 14.55 0.28 -3.48
CA TRP A 545 15.42 0.39 -2.30
C TRP A 545 15.65 -0.97 -1.61
N HIS A 546 15.14 -2.05 -2.21
CA HIS A 546 15.35 -3.44 -1.80
C HIS A 546 14.98 -3.73 -0.33
N PHE A 547 13.98 -3.03 0.23
CA PHE A 547 13.53 -3.28 1.60
C PHE A 547 13.00 -4.71 1.79
N ARG A 548 13.55 -5.42 2.77
CA ARG A 548 13.18 -6.81 3.14
C ARG A 548 12.97 -6.93 4.66
N ASN A 549 12.04 -6.15 5.21
CA ASN A 549 11.65 -6.14 6.64
C ASN A 549 12.70 -5.64 7.64
N LYS A 550 13.98 -6.02 7.52
CA LYS A 550 15.08 -5.41 8.29
C LYS A 550 15.14 -3.89 8.01
N PRO A 551 15.41 -3.04 9.02
CA PRO A 551 15.53 -1.61 8.81
C PRO A 551 16.59 -1.21 7.77
N ILE A 552 16.28 -0.20 6.97
CA ILE A 552 17.22 0.46 6.04
C ILE A 552 17.21 1.97 6.27
N LEU A 553 18.31 2.63 5.92
CA LEU A 553 18.50 4.06 6.14
C LEU A 553 18.82 4.76 4.81
N VAL A 554 17.80 5.29 4.14
CA VAL A 554 17.93 5.91 2.81
C VAL A 554 18.30 7.38 2.98
N VAL A 555 19.35 7.83 2.30
CA VAL A 555 19.89 9.19 2.47
C VAL A 555 19.52 10.05 1.26
N LEU A 556 18.79 11.14 1.53
CA LEU A 556 18.46 12.18 0.56
C LEU A 556 19.29 13.44 0.80
N ASP A 557 19.83 14.03 -0.27
CA ASP A 557 20.49 15.34 -0.23
C ASP A 557 19.47 16.52 -0.19
N PRO A 558 19.92 17.78 -0.06
CA PRO A 558 19.03 18.96 -0.07
C PRO A 558 18.18 19.13 -1.33
N GLN A 559 18.55 18.46 -2.44
CA GLN A 559 17.85 18.40 -3.72
C GLN A 559 16.95 17.15 -3.84
N GLY A 560 16.93 16.28 -2.83
CA GLY A 560 16.09 15.07 -2.77
C GLY A 560 16.62 13.89 -3.59
N ARG A 561 17.88 13.93 -4.03
CA ARG A 561 18.54 12.81 -4.71
C ARG A 561 18.98 11.76 -3.69
N VAL A 562 18.81 10.48 -4.01
CA VAL A 562 19.33 9.38 -3.18
C VAL A 562 20.86 9.33 -3.30
N VAL A 563 21.57 9.62 -2.21
CA VAL A 563 23.05 9.58 -2.16
C VAL A 563 23.59 8.30 -1.53
N SER A 564 22.75 7.58 -0.78
CA SER A 564 22.93 6.16 -0.47
C SER A 564 21.56 5.49 -0.29
N PRO A 565 21.31 4.32 -0.93
CA PRO A 565 20.06 3.58 -0.77
C PRO A 565 19.99 2.80 0.55
N ASN A 566 21.12 2.60 1.26
CA ASN A 566 21.13 2.05 2.61
C ASN A 566 22.43 2.40 3.37
N ALA A 567 22.47 3.58 3.99
CA ALA A 567 23.58 4.02 4.81
C ALA A 567 23.59 3.41 6.23
N ILE A 568 22.71 2.46 6.57
CA ILE A 568 22.60 1.95 7.94
C ILE A 568 23.90 1.29 8.40
N HIS A 569 24.61 0.62 7.48
CA HIS A 569 25.94 0.05 7.76
C HIS A 569 26.98 1.14 8.06
N MET A 570 26.98 2.26 7.31
CA MET A 570 27.88 3.38 7.58
C MET A 570 27.60 4.00 8.96
N MET A 571 26.32 4.11 9.34
CA MET A 571 25.90 4.59 10.65
C MET A 571 26.41 3.68 11.78
N TRP A 572 26.30 2.35 11.63
CA TRP A 572 26.79 1.41 12.65
C TRP A 572 28.33 1.35 12.77
N ILE A 573 29.06 1.61 11.69
CA ILE A 573 30.53 1.55 11.68
C ILE A 573 31.14 2.86 12.20
N TRP A 574 30.70 4.02 11.70
CA TRP A 574 31.36 5.32 11.97
C TRP A 574 30.45 6.39 12.58
N GLY A 575 29.17 6.11 12.83
CA GLY A 575 28.23 7.07 13.42
C GLY A 575 28.11 8.38 12.62
N SER A 576 28.28 9.51 13.29
CA SER A 576 28.28 10.85 12.65
C SER A 576 29.42 11.05 11.64
N ASN A 577 30.58 10.41 11.85
CA ASN A 577 31.75 10.56 10.98
C ASN A 577 31.51 10.04 9.55
N ALA A 578 30.49 9.18 9.36
CA ALA A 578 30.05 8.72 8.05
C ALA A 578 29.39 9.81 7.18
N PHE A 579 28.98 10.96 7.75
CA PHE A 579 28.39 12.07 7.00
C PHE A 579 29.33 12.53 5.85
N PRO A 580 28.82 12.84 4.63
CA PRO A 580 27.42 12.94 4.20
C PRO A 580 26.76 11.61 3.77
N PHE A 581 27.25 10.46 4.25
CA PHE A 581 26.69 9.12 3.99
C PHE A 581 26.60 8.76 2.50
N THR A 582 27.53 9.27 1.69
CA THR A 582 27.67 8.92 0.26
C THR A 582 28.60 7.70 0.10
N SER A 583 28.42 6.90 -0.96
CA SER A 583 29.37 5.80 -1.26
C SER A 583 30.80 6.30 -1.47
N ALA A 584 30.99 7.50 -2.02
CA ALA A 584 32.31 8.13 -2.13
C ALA A 584 32.95 8.47 -0.76
N ARG A 585 32.14 8.79 0.25
CA ARG A 585 32.61 8.97 1.64
C ARG A 585 32.96 7.62 2.28
N GLU A 586 32.17 6.58 2.01
CA GLU A 586 32.44 5.20 2.43
C GLU A 586 33.76 4.65 1.85
N GLU A 587 34.04 4.94 0.58
CA GLU A 587 35.32 4.58 -0.07
C GLU A 587 36.54 5.28 0.52
N VAL A 588 36.40 6.53 0.98
CA VAL A 588 37.47 7.27 1.67
C VAL A 588 37.66 6.71 3.08
N LEU A 589 36.58 6.53 3.84
CA LEU A 589 36.64 5.95 5.18
C LEU A 589 37.31 4.56 5.16
N TRP A 590 36.94 3.68 4.23
CA TRP A 590 37.59 2.36 4.09
C TRP A 590 39.03 2.38 3.56
N ARG A 591 39.54 3.52 3.07
CA ARG A 591 40.92 3.69 2.61
C ARG A 591 41.83 4.21 3.72
N ASP A 592 41.31 5.09 4.55
CA ASP A 592 42.03 5.73 5.65
C ASP A 592 41.98 4.88 6.94
N GLU A 593 41.10 3.86 6.99
CA GLU A 593 40.86 2.98 8.13
C GLU A 593 41.69 1.67 8.09
N THR A 594 42.01 1.12 9.27
CA THR A 594 42.83 -0.08 9.46
C THR A 594 42.17 -1.07 10.44
N TRP A 595 42.65 -2.32 10.52
CA TRP A 595 42.13 -3.30 11.48
C TRP A 595 42.70 -3.04 12.89
N ARG A 596 42.14 -2.02 13.55
CA ARG A 596 42.48 -1.54 14.89
C ARG A 596 41.35 -1.79 15.89
N LEU A 597 41.66 -1.77 17.18
CA LEU A 597 40.70 -2.05 18.25
C LEU A 597 39.61 -0.97 18.37
N GLU A 598 39.96 0.30 18.10
CA GLU A 598 38.99 1.41 18.12
C GLU A 598 37.86 1.21 17.09
N LEU A 599 38.17 0.67 15.90
CA LEU A 599 37.17 0.37 14.87
C LEU A 599 36.08 -0.60 15.37
N LEU A 600 36.39 -1.43 16.37
CA LEU A 600 35.45 -2.35 16.99
C LEU A 600 34.69 -1.71 18.17
N ILE A 601 35.37 -0.91 19.00
CA ILE A 601 34.92 -0.51 20.35
C ILE A 601 34.50 0.97 20.48
N ASP A 602 34.83 1.82 19.51
CA ASP A 602 34.49 3.25 19.56
C ASP A 602 32.97 3.49 19.68
N GLY A 603 32.57 4.43 20.54
CA GLY A 603 31.17 4.63 20.92
C GLY A 603 30.50 3.50 21.74
N ILE A 604 31.18 2.38 22.03
CA ILE A 604 30.64 1.28 22.84
C ILE A 604 31.13 1.35 24.29
N ASP A 605 32.45 1.38 24.51
CA ASP A 605 33.03 1.24 25.85
C ASP A 605 34.26 2.14 26.08
N PRO A 606 34.13 3.25 26.84
CA PRO A 606 35.24 4.15 27.12
C PRO A 606 36.31 3.51 28.04
N THR A 607 36.00 2.44 28.76
CA THR A 607 36.96 1.73 29.63
C THR A 607 38.09 1.12 28.81
N ILE A 608 37.71 0.44 27.72
CA ILE A 608 38.66 -0.18 26.79
C ILE A 608 39.41 0.89 25.99
N LEU A 609 38.77 2.00 25.61
CA LEU A 609 39.44 3.13 24.95
C LEU A 609 40.54 3.76 25.84
N ASN A 610 40.36 3.80 27.17
CA ASN A 610 41.40 4.23 28.10
C ASN A 610 42.58 3.23 28.12
N TRP A 611 42.33 1.92 28.12
CA TRP A 611 43.39 0.91 28.08
C TRP A 611 44.18 0.91 26.77
N ILE A 612 43.55 1.32 25.67
CA ILE A 612 44.22 1.58 24.38
C ILE A 612 45.23 2.72 24.52
N GLN A 613 44.83 3.82 25.17
CA GLN A 613 45.70 4.98 25.43
C GLN A 613 46.83 4.65 26.42
N ASP A 614 46.57 3.81 27.42
CA ASP A 614 47.57 3.26 28.34
C ASP A 614 48.60 2.33 27.63
N GLY A 615 48.35 1.94 26.37
CA GLY A 615 49.22 1.03 25.61
C GLY A 615 49.23 -0.42 26.11
N LYS A 616 48.21 -0.83 26.89
CA LYS A 616 48.13 -2.16 27.50
C LYS A 616 47.93 -3.27 26.47
N TYR A 617 48.19 -4.51 26.89
CA TYR A 617 47.68 -5.67 26.18
C TYR A 617 46.24 -5.93 26.63
N ILE A 618 45.38 -6.28 25.68
CA ILE A 618 43.95 -6.46 25.92
C ILE A 618 43.51 -7.73 25.22
N PHE A 619 42.88 -8.67 25.94
CA PHE A 619 42.04 -9.68 25.31
C PHE A 619 40.58 -9.21 25.34
N LEU A 620 39.99 -9.01 24.16
CA LEU A 620 38.55 -9.19 24.01
C LEU A 620 38.28 -10.69 23.88
N TYR A 621 37.26 -11.22 24.57
CA TYR A 621 36.91 -12.63 24.45
C TYR A 621 35.41 -12.88 24.62
N GLY A 622 34.95 -14.00 24.08
CA GLY A 622 33.54 -14.37 24.06
C GLY A 622 33.33 -15.87 23.87
N GLY A 623 32.14 -16.35 24.18
CA GLY A 623 31.82 -17.78 24.19
C GLY A 623 30.65 -18.11 25.10
N ASP A 624 30.03 -19.27 24.85
CA ASP A 624 28.91 -19.80 25.64
C ASP A 624 29.30 -20.92 26.64
N ASP A 625 30.59 -21.23 26.74
CA ASP A 625 31.19 -22.22 27.64
C ASP A 625 31.85 -21.53 28.86
N THR A 626 31.32 -21.79 30.05
CA THR A 626 31.83 -21.27 31.33
C THR A 626 33.13 -21.91 31.78
N GLU A 627 33.41 -23.17 31.42
CA GLU A 627 34.65 -23.86 31.76
C GLU A 627 35.79 -23.40 30.88
N TRP A 628 35.55 -23.23 29.56
CA TRP A 628 36.51 -22.60 28.66
C TRP A 628 36.84 -21.18 29.11
N VAL A 629 35.83 -20.36 29.44
CA VAL A 629 36.04 -18.98 29.94
C VAL A 629 36.90 -18.99 31.21
N ARG A 630 36.55 -19.77 32.24
CA ARG A 630 37.30 -19.85 33.49
C ARG A 630 38.74 -20.32 33.28
N LYS A 631 38.95 -21.30 32.41
CA LYS A 631 40.28 -21.83 32.08
C LYS A 631 41.10 -20.77 31.31
N PHE A 632 40.52 -20.13 30.30
CA PHE A 632 41.14 -19.08 29.50
C PHE A 632 41.57 -17.89 30.35
N THR A 633 40.68 -17.32 31.18
CA THR A 633 41.02 -16.15 32.02
C THR A 633 42.13 -16.47 33.03
N ASN A 634 42.13 -17.68 33.61
CA ASN A 634 43.15 -18.08 34.57
C ASN A 634 44.51 -18.35 33.90
N THR A 635 44.54 -19.06 32.76
CA THR A 635 45.80 -19.27 32.02
C THR A 635 46.34 -17.95 31.47
N ALA A 636 45.49 -17.06 30.93
CA ALA A 636 45.92 -15.75 30.44
C ALA A 636 46.57 -14.88 31.54
N ARG A 637 45.98 -14.85 32.75
CA ARG A 637 46.55 -14.15 33.91
C ARG A 637 47.91 -14.74 34.32
N THR A 638 48.02 -16.07 34.40
CA THR A 638 49.29 -16.75 34.71
C THR A 638 50.38 -16.46 33.68
N VAL A 639 50.04 -16.48 32.39
CA VAL A 639 50.96 -16.14 31.30
C VAL A 639 51.41 -14.68 31.36
N ALA A 640 50.49 -13.73 31.60
CA ALA A 640 50.83 -12.31 31.74
C ALA A 640 51.78 -12.05 32.92
N LEU A 641 51.54 -12.69 34.07
CA LEU A 641 52.42 -12.61 35.24
C LEU A 641 53.79 -13.25 34.99
N ALA A 642 53.86 -14.34 34.22
CA ALA A 642 55.12 -15.00 33.86
C ALA A 642 55.90 -14.29 32.74
N ALA A 643 55.23 -13.46 31.94
CA ALA A 643 55.81 -12.66 30.86
C ALA A 643 56.15 -11.21 31.28
N ASP A 644 55.74 -10.78 32.48
CA ASP A 644 55.78 -9.39 32.98
C ASP A 644 55.04 -8.40 32.04
N VAL A 645 53.79 -8.73 31.70
CA VAL A 645 52.97 -8.02 30.72
C VAL A 645 51.72 -7.41 31.36
N PRO A 646 51.44 -6.10 31.18
CA PRO A 646 50.19 -5.48 31.64
C PRO A 646 49.02 -5.92 30.74
N LEU A 647 48.29 -6.95 31.17
CA LEU A 647 47.18 -7.56 30.45
C LEU A 647 45.82 -7.29 31.12
N GLU A 648 44.89 -6.72 30.36
CA GLU A 648 43.48 -6.59 30.72
C GLU A 648 42.62 -7.62 29.98
N LEU A 649 41.50 -8.03 30.60
CA LEU A 649 40.58 -9.05 30.08
C LEU A 649 39.15 -8.51 30.06
N ALA A 650 38.56 -8.35 28.86
CA ALA A 650 37.18 -7.92 28.66
C ALA A 650 36.32 -9.00 27.98
N TYR A 651 35.28 -9.46 28.68
CA TYR A 651 34.27 -10.35 28.10
C TYR A 651 33.22 -9.53 27.32
N VAL A 652 33.24 -9.74 26.00
CA VAL A 652 32.36 -9.10 25.00
C VAL A 652 31.13 -9.95 24.69
N GLY A 653 31.15 -11.24 25.05
CA GLY A 653 30.01 -12.14 24.86
C GLY A 653 29.90 -12.71 23.45
N LYS A 654 28.68 -13.05 23.04
CA LYS A 654 28.36 -13.79 21.82
C LYS A 654 27.07 -13.25 21.20
N GLY A 655 27.04 -13.10 19.88
CA GLY A 655 25.87 -12.62 19.12
C GLY A 655 24.76 -13.66 19.04
N SER A 656 25.12 -14.94 19.15
CA SER A 656 24.21 -16.07 19.34
C SER A 656 24.04 -16.45 20.83
N LYS A 657 23.03 -17.27 21.15
CA LYS A 657 22.86 -17.94 22.46
C LYS A 657 22.78 -16.99 23.68
N ARG A 658 21.94 -15.94 23.58
CA ARG A 658 21.74 -14.90 24.63
C ARG A 658 21.59 -15.43 26.06
N GLU A 659 20.87 -16.54 26.27
CA GLU A 659 20.66 -17.08 27.62
C GLU A 659 21.89 -17.81 28.18
N GLN A 660 22.66 -18.51 27.34
CA GLN A 660 23.95 -19.06 27.74
C GLN A 660 24.93 -17.93 28.12
N VAL A 661 24.97 -16.83 27.35
CA VAL A 661 25.80 -15.65 27.63
C VAL A 661 25.44 -15.03 28.99
N ARG A 662 24.15 -14.91 29.34
CA ARG A 662 23.72 -14.44 30.68
C ARG A 662 24.27 -15.32 31.82
N ARG A 663 24.30 -16.63 31.64
CA ARG A 663 24.89 -17.55 32.64
C ARG A 663 26.40 -17.36 32.76
N VAL A 664 27.11 -17.13 31.65
CA VAL A 664 28.54 -16.82 31.66
C VAL A 664 28.80 -15.48 32.37
N LEU A 665 28.00 -14.44 32.12
CA LEU A 665 28.09 -13.15 32.83
C LEU A 665 27.91 -13.31 34.34
N ALA A 666 26.91 -14.10 34.78
CA ALA A 666 26.70 -14.39 36.19
C ALA A 666 27.91 -15.11 36.82
N THR A 667 28.52 -16.07 36.11
CA THR A 667 29.77 -16.72 36.56
C THR A 667 30.93 -15.72 36.66
N ILE A 668 31.14 -14.87 35.65
CA ILE A 668 32.21 -13.85 35.65
C ILE A 668 32.04 -12.87 36.82
N ALA A 669 30.81 -12.44 37.12
CA ALA A 669 30.51 -11.53 38.22
C ALA A 669 30.76 -12.16 39.61
N VAL A 670 30.41 -13.43 39.79
CA VAL A 670 30.62 -14.17 41.05
C VAL A 670 32.10 -14.51 41.27
N GLU A 671 32.76 -15.03 40.23
CA GLU A 671 34.17 -15.48 40.30
C GLU A 671 35.19 -14.36 40.03
N LYS A 672 34.72 -13.16 39.66
CA LYS A 672 35.53 -11.96 39.35
C LYS A 672 36.61 -12.18 38.29
N LEU A 673 36.29 -12.96 37.26
CA LEU A 673 37.26 -13.44 36.27
C LEU A 673 37.89 -12.34 35.41
N GLY A 674 37.19 -11.22 35.20
CA GLY A 674 37.66 -10.07 34.43
C GLY A 674 36.63 -8.94 34.39
N TYR A 675 36.85 -7.97 33.50
CA TYR A 675 35.83 -7.00 33.11
C TYR A 675 34.85 -7.66 32.14
N SER A 676 33.59 -7.22 32.13
CA SER A 676 32.56 -7.77 31.25
C SER A 676 31.47 -6.74 30.96
N TRP A 677 30.99 -6.70 29.72
CA TRP A 677 29.79 -5.93 29.40
C TRP A 677 28.55 -6.55 30.04
N GLN A 678 27.82 -5.77 30.82
CA GLN A 678 26.56 -6.20 31.45
C GLN A 678 25.34 -5.82 30.60
N ASP A 679 25.47 -4.81 29.74
CA ASP A 679 24.44 -4.42 28.79
C ASP A 679 24.48 -5.29 27.53
N LEU A 680 23.31 -5.83 27.16
CA LEU A 680 23.12 -6.63 25.96
C LEU A 680 23.04 -5.77 24.68
N ALA A 681 22.75 -4.46 24.80
CA ALA A 681 22.79 -3.54 23.65
C ALA A 681 24.23 -3.31 23.18
N MET A 682 25.20 -3.16 24.09
CA MET A 682 26.64 -3.10 23.75
C MET A 682 27.10 -4.36 22.99
N MET A 683 26.73 -5.54 23.49
CA MET A 683 27.03 -6.81 22.81
C MET A 683 26.38 -6.88 21.42
N TRP A 684 25.08 -6.56 21.34
CA TRP A 684 24.33 -6.55 20.08
C TRP A 684 24.94 -5.57 19.06
N PHE A 685 25.39 -4.40 19.52
CA PHE A 685 25.96 -3.37 18.65
C PHE A 685 27.32 -3.78 18.09
N PHE A 686 28.21 -4.34 18.92
CA PHE A 686 29.51 -4.88 18.47
C PHE A 686 29.35 -5.91 17.33
N TRP A 687 28.42 -6.87 17.48
CA TRP A 687 28.16 -7.86 16.43
C TRP A 687 27.44 -7.27 15.21
N THR A 688 26.47 -6.37 15.40
CA THR A 688 25.76 -5.69 14.30
C THR A 688 26.67 -4.77 13.49
N ARG A 689 27.65 -4.14 14.15
CA ARG A 689 28.74 -3.37 13.56
C ARG A 689 29.64 -4.29 12.71
N LEU A 690 30.10 -5.41 13.25
CA LEU A 690 30.90 -6.40 12.50
C LEU A 690 30.16 -6.97 11.28
N GLU A 691 28.89 -7.37 11.44
CA GLU A 691 28.05 -7.78 10.30
C GLU A 691 27.94 -6.65 9.25
N SER A 692 27.80 -5.41 9.69
CA SER A 692 27.72 -4.24 8.80
C SER A 692 29.04 -3.94 8.08
N MET A 693 30.19 -4.17 8.70
CA MET A 693 31.49 -4.10 8.00
C MET A 693 31.57 -5.11 6.86
N LEU A 694 31.13 -6.36 7.12
CA LEU A 694 31.06 -7.40 6.09
C LEU A 694 30.11 -6.98 4.94
N PHE A 695 28.91 -6.49 5.25
CA PHE A 695 27.95 -6.05 4.23
C PHE A 695 28.45 -4.85 3.42
N SER A 696 29.11 -3.87 4.04
CA SER A 696 29.71 -2.71 3.36
C SER A 696 30.84 -3.14 2.41
N LYS A 697 31.78 -3.98 2.87
CA LYS A 697 32.85 -4.55 2.01
C LYS A 697 32.29 -5.37 0.85
N ILE A 698 31.21 -6.14 1.06
CA ILE A 698 30.48 -6.85 -0.01
C ILE A 698 29.87 -5.87 -1.02
N GLN A 699 29.27 -4.77 -0.56
CA GLN A 699 28.64 -3.75 -1.43
C GLN A 699 29.67 -3.02 -2.30
N GLN A 700 30.89 -2.80 -1.80
CA GLN A 700 32.03 -2.31 -2.61
C GLN A 700 32.61 -3.34 -3.60
N GLY A 701 31.99 -4.51 -3.76
CA GLY A 701 32.46 -5.55 -4.69
C GLY A 701 33.64 -6.40 -4.17
N LYS A 702 34.18 -6.10 -2.97
CA LYS A 702 35.34 -6.77 -2.37
C LYS A 702 34.99 -8.11 -1.70
N ALA A 703 33.86 -8.72 -2.06
CA ALA A 703 33.29 -9.89 -1.40
C ALA A 703 34.26 -11.11 -1.39
N ASP A 704 34.94 -11.33 -2.51
CA ASP A 704 35.89 -12.43 -2.69
C ASP A 704 37.35 -11.94 -2.81
N ASP A 705 37.64 -10.73 -2.33
CA ASP A 705 38.98 -10.16 -2.35
C ASP A 705 39.86 -10.80 -1.25
N HIS A 706 40.87 -11.56 -1.67
CA HIS A 706 41.89 -12.16 -0.80
C HIS A 706 43.02 -11.18 -0.44
N VAL A 707 43.09 -10.02 -1.13
CA VAL A 707 44.14 -9.02 -0.95
C VAL A 707 43.79 -8.05 0.18
N ASP A 708 42.50 -7.81 0.46
CA ASP A 708 42.03 -7.02 1.62
C ASP A 708 42.18 -7.84 2.94
N PRO A 709 43.16 -7.53 3.81
CA PRO A 709 43.40 -8.35 5.00
C PRO A 709 42.30 -8.14 6.06
N MET A 710 41.77 -6.92 6.13
CA MET A 710 40.69 -6.54 7.05
C MET A 710 39.41 -7.33 6.73
N MET A 711 39.12 -7.57 5.45
CA MET A 711 38.02 -8.44 5.02
C MET A 711 38.19 -9.89 5.51
N GLN A 712 39.42 -10.41 5.58
CA GLN A 712 39.68 -11.75 6.13
C GLN A 712 39.51 -11.78 7.66
N GLU A 713 39.96 -10.74 8.36
CA GLU A 713 39.82 -10.65 9.81
C GLU A 713 38.36 -10.45 10.27
N ILE A 714 37.56 -9.66 9.55
CA ILE A 714 36.09 -9.56 9.76
C ILE A 714 35.44 -10.94 9.57
N LYS A 715 35.78 -11.64 8.48
CA LYS A 715 35.25 -12.99 8.19
C LYS A 715 35.61 -14.00 9.28
N LYS A 716 36.83 -13.99 9.81
CA LYS A 716 37.24 -14.87 10.92
C LYS A 716 36.39 -14.63 12.16
N LEU A 717 36.37 -13.39 12.67
CA LEU A 717 35.71 -13.05 13.93
C LEU A 717 34.19 -13.34 13.87
N LEU A 718 33.52 -13.04 12.75
CA LEU A 718 32.11 -13.40 12.54
C LEU A 718 31.86 -14.92 12.46
N SER A 719 32.84 -15.71 12.00
CA SER A 719 32.70 -17.17 11.99
C SER A 719 32.89 -17.80 13.38
N TYR A 720 33.79 -17.23 14.20
CA TYR A 720 34.01 -17.69 15.58
C TYR A 720 32.87 -17.29 16.55
N ASP A 721 31.94 -16.41 16.13
CA ASP A 721 30.67 -16.21 16.85
C ASP A 721 29.68 -17.36 16.65
N ARG A 722 29.85 -18.14 15.58
CA ARG A 722 28.93 -19.23 15.23
C ARG A 722 29.44 -20.58 15.72
N ASP A 723 30.77 -20.79 15.72
CA ASP A 723 31.41 -21.99 16.27
C ASP A 723 32.35 -21.67 17.45
N GLY A 724 32.25 -22.48 18.51
CA GLY A 724 33.11 -22.43 19.70
C GLY A 724 33.11 -21.12 20.53
N SER A 725 34.22 -20.89 21.23
CA SER A 725 34.53 -19.62 21.91
C SER A 725 35.62 -18.88 21.11
N TRP A 726 35.90 -17.62 21.43
CA TRP A 726 36.87 -16.80 20.69
C TRP A 726 37.61 -15.82 21.58
N ALA A 727 38.80 -15.39 21.14
CA ALA A 727 39.48 -14.24 21.71
C ALA A 727 40.26 -13.44 20.63
N VAL A 728 40.44 -12.15 20.89
CA VAL A 728 41.21 -11.21 20.08
C VAL A 728 42.25 -10.56 20.98
N LEU A 729 43.53 -10.73 20.66
CA LEU A 729 44.65 -10.07 21.34
C LEU A 729 44.97 -8.74 20.67
N CYS A 730 44.98 -7.67 21.46
CA CYS A 730 45.40 -6.33 21.05
C CYS A 730 46.56 -5.83 21.92
N LYS A 731 47.29 -4.85 21.38
CA LYS A 731 48.38 -4.12 22.05
C LYS A 731 48.20 -2.63 21.76
N GLY A 732 47.62 -1.90 22.71
CA GLY A 732 47.01 -0.60 22.45
C GLY A 732 45.98 -0.70 21.31
N SER A 733 46.09 0.19 20.34
CA SER A 733 45.25 0.24 19.12
C SER A 733 45.39 -1.01 18.23
N SER A 734 46.58 -1.63 18.19
CA SER A 734 46.90 -2.66 17.19
C SER A 734 46.30 -4.02 17.54
N VAL A 735 45.52 -4.60 16.63
CA VAL A 735 45.06 -6.00 16.73
C VAL A 735 46.21 -6.93 16.30
N VAL A 736 46.61 -7.83 17.19
CA VAL A 736 47.76 -8.74 17.00
C VAL A 736 47.31 -10.09 16.44
N VAL A 737 46.26 -10.67 17.02
CA VAL A 737 45.70 -11.99 16.66
C VAL A 737 44.20 -12.01 16.90
N ASN A 738 43.41 -12.36 15.88
CA ASN A 738 42.10 -12.98 16.06
C ASN A 738 42.29 -14.51 16.17
N GLY A 739 41.66 -15.17 17.14
CA GLY A 739 41.81 -16.62 17.32
C GLY A 739 40.58 -17.33 17.87
N HIS A 740 40.28 -18.48 17.27
CA HIS A 740 39.24 -19.40 17.74
C HIS A 740 39.67 -20.10 19.04
N GLY A 741 38.72 -20.45 19.88
CA GLY A 741 38.93 -21.00 21.23
C GLY A 741 39.77 -22.27 21.27
N ASN A 742 39.72 -23.08 20.21
CA ASN A 742 40.50 -24.31 20.06
C ASN A 742 41.98 -24.07 19.70
N SER A 743 42.37 -22.86 19.25
CA SER A 743 43.76 -22.52 18.94
C SER A 743 44.37 -21.56 19.97
N ILE A 744 43.59 -20.59 20.43
CA ILE A 744 44.08 -19.51 21.31
C ILE A 744 44.28 -19.96 22.76
N LEU A 745 43.46 -20.89 23.26
CA LEU A 745 43.67 -21.48 24.59
C LEU A 745 44.89 -22.42 24.63
N PRO A 746 45.12 -23.34 23.67
CA PRO A 746 46.38 -24.07 23.59
C PRO A 746 47.61 -23.17 23.45
N THR A 747 47.53 -22.06 22.68
CA THR A 747 48.64 -21.10 22.58
C THR A 747 49.08 -20.57 23.96
N LEU A 748 48.13 -20.29 24.85
CA LEU A 748 48.40 -19.87 26.24
C LEU A 748 48.88 -21.02 27.13
N VAL A 749 48.30 -22.23 26.99
CA VAL A 749 48.72 -23.42 27.77
C VAL A 749 50.14 -23.85 27.40
N GLU A 750 50.56 -23.66 26.15
CA GLU A 750 51.90 -24.00 25.66
C GLU A 750 52.96 -22.92 25.87
N PHE A 751 52.71 -21.91 26.72
CA PHE A 751 53.64 -20.81 26.98
C PHE A 751 55.08 -21.27 27.29
N ASP A 752 55.25 -22.37 28.03
CA ASP A 752 56.58 -22.93 28.31
C ASP A 752 57.40 -23.31 27.07
N LYS A 753 56.75 -23.58 25.92
CA LYS A 753 57.44 -23.86 24.63
C LYS A 753 57.99 -22.61 23.96
N TRP A 754 57.37 -21.44 24.16
CA TRP A 754 57.67 -20.21 23.41
C TRP A 754 58.05 -18.99 24.27
N LYS A 755 58.02 -19.10 25.60
CA LYS A 755 58.40 -18.04 26.55
C LYS A 755 59.77 -17.40 26.29
N GLU A 756 60.77 -18.16 25.85
CA GLU A 756 62.10 -17.58 25.55
C GLU A 756 62.07 -16.66 24.33
N ASN A 757 61.14 -16.87 23.39
CA ASN A 757 60.94 -15.98 22.24
C ASN A 757 60.38 -14.61 22.66
N VAL A 758 59.65 -14.52 23.78
CA VAL A 758 59.14 -13.25 24.33
C VAL A 758 60.30 -12.27 24.61
N ARG A 759 61.41 -12.79 25.16
CA ARG A 759 62.63 -12.01 25.43
C ARG A 759 63.37 -11.56 24.18
N LEU A 760 63.15 -12.24 23.04
CA LEU A 760 63.85 -12.01 21.78
C LEU A 760 63.04 -11.15 20.80
N GLN A 761 61.71 -11.22 20.83
CA GLN A 761 60.81 -10.66 19.82
C GLN A 761 59.66 -9.83 20.39
N GLY A 762 59.45 -9.83 21.72
CA GLY A 762 58.28 -9.24 22.36
C GLY A 762 57.09 -10.22 22.43
N PHE A 763 56.18 -9.97 23.38
CA PHE A 763 55.05 -10.87 23.67
C PHE A 763 54.08 -11.00 22.49
N ASP A 764 53.75 -9.89 21.83
CA ASP A 764 52.87 -9.82 20.66
C ASP A 764 53.37 -10.66 19.48
N VAL A 765 54.66 -10.52 19.13
CA VAL A 765 55.24 -11.25 18.00
C VAL A 765 55.41 -12.73 18.35
N ALA A 766 55.90 -13.05 19.55
CA ALA A 766 56.09 -14.43 19.98
C ALA A 766 54.76 -15.20 20.10
N PHE A 767 53.71 -14.57 20.64
CA PHE A 767 52.36 -15.14 20.72
C PHE A 767 51.78 -15.41 19.33
N LYS A 768 51.89 -14.42 18.43
CA LYS A 768 51.40 -14.55 17.04
C LYS A 768 52.06 -15.71 16.31
N ASN A 769 53.39 -15.80 16.38
CA ASN A 769 54.17 -16.85 15.71
C ASN A 769 53.79 -18.26 16.22
N HIS A 770 53.54 -18.44 17.52
CA HIS A 770 53.11 -19.74 18.06
C HIS A 770 51.64 -20.05 17.72
N HIS A 771 50.75 -19.05 17.71
CA HIS A 771 49.36 -19.22 17.29
C HIS A 771 49.23 -19.62 15.82
N GLU A 772 50.05 -19.03 14.93
CA GLU A 772 50.07 -19.36 13.50
C GLU A 772 50.63 -20.76 13.24
N LEU A 773 51.62 -21.21 14.03
CA LEU A 773 52.11 -22.59 13.99
C LEU A 773 50.99 -23.60 14.34
N LEU A 774 50.29 -23.40 15.47
CA LEU A 774 49.20 -24.28 15.90
C LEU A 774 48.01 -24.28 14.91
N ARG A 775 47.75 -23.14 14.24
CA ARG A 775 46.72 -23.06 13.19
C ARG A 775 47.07 -23.87 11.95
N GLY A 776 48.37 -24.03 11.65
CA GLY A 776 48.84 -24.83 10.51
C GLY A 776 48.48 -26.32 10.59
N GLU A 777 48.25 -26.84 11.79
CA GLU A 777 47.88 -28.25 12.02
C GLU A 777 46.37 -28.50 11.93
N THR A 778 45.53 -27.49 12.17
CA THR A 778 44.06 -27.61 12.09
C THR A 778 43.41 -26.35 11.50
N TYR A 779 42.84 -26.49 10.30
CA TYR A 779 42.07 -25.44 9.63
C TYR A 779 40.56 -25.63 9.90
N PRO A 780 39.96 -24.94 10.88
CA PRO A 780 38.50 -24.94 11.03
C PRO A 780 37.85 -24.28 9.80
N CYS A 781 36.93 -24.98 9.15
CA CYS A 781 36.15 -24.39 8.06
C CYS A 781 35.11 -23.42 8.61
N CYS A 782 35.25 -22.13 8.30
CA CYS A 782 34.27 -21.11 8.68
C CYS A 782 32.86 -21.42 8.16
N ARG A 783 31.84 -21.00 8.91
CA ARG A 783 30.43 -20.99 8.52
C ARG A 783 29.90 -19.56 8.58
N PHE A 784 29.11 -19.16 7.59
CA PHE A 784 28.39 -17.88 7.55
C PHE A 784 26.91 -18.12 7.32
N GLU A 785 26.06 -17.38 8.02
CA GLU A 785 24.61 -17.47 7.90
C GLU A 785 24.05 -16.09 7.56
N PHE A 786 23.71 -15.91 6.28
CA PHE A 786 23.07 -14.69 5.81
C PHE A 786 21.55 -14.84 5.97
N SER A 787 20.94 -14.00 6.81
CA SER A 787 19.49 -13.89 6.89
C SER A 787 18.88 -13.60 5.51
N HIS A 788 17.74 -14.20 5.17
CA HIS A 788 17.01 -13.92 3.93
C HIS A 788 16.60 -12.44 3.77
N PHE A 789 16.63 -11.67 4.86
CA PHE A 789 16.39 -10.24 4.90
C PHE A 789 17.64 -9.38 4.64
N ALA A 790 18.83 -9.98 4.56
CA ALA A 790 20.11 -9.28 4.46
C ALA A 790 20.53 -8.94 3.01
N GLY A 791 19.69 -8.16 2.32
CA GLY A 791 20.06 -7.46 1.08
C GLY A 791 20.64 -8.35 -0.04
N ARG A 792 21.81 -7.96 -0.56
CA ARG A 792 22.54 -8.71 -1.62
C ARG A 792 23.52 -9.70 -0.97
N ILE A 793 23.08 -10.95 -0.84
CA ILE A 793 23.95 -12.08 -0.47
C ILE A 793 24.91 -12.37 -1.64
N PRO A 794 26.22 -12.60 -1.41
CA PRO A 794 27.16 -13.02 -2.45
C PRO A 794 26.72 -14.29 -3.21
N GLU A 795 27.11 -14.39 -4.48
CA GLU A 795 26.90 -15.60 -5.29
C GLU A 795 27.89 -16.72 -4.91
N GLY A 796 29.09 -16.34 -4.48
CA GLY A 796 30.09 -17.21 -3.87
C GLY A 796 31.03 -16.41 -2.98
N MET A 797 31.76 -17.10 -2.11
CA MET A 797 32.82 -16.55 -1.27
C MET A 797 33.81 -17.67 -0.91
N LYS A 798 35.08 -17.34 -0.69
CA LYS A 798 36.05 -18.28 -0.12
C LYS A 798 36.18 -18.13 1.41
N CYS A 799 36.48 -19.25 2.05
CA CYS A 799 36.76 -19.34 3.49
C CYS A 799 38.06 -18.58 3.85
N PRO A 800 38.08 -17.76 4.92
CA PRO A 800 39.28 -17.02 5.32
C PRO A 800 40.38 -17.90 5.93
N GLU A 801 40.06 -19.13 6.38
CA GLU A 801 41.02 -20.06 6.97
C GLU A 801 41.57 -21.07 5.95
N CYS A 802 40.70 -21.82 5.25
CA CYS A 802 41.11 -22.89 4.35
C CYS A 802 41.14 -22.49 2.86
N HIS A 803 40.76 -21.24 2.53
CA HIS A 803 40.73 -20.64 1.19
C HIS A 803 39.94 -21.37 0.10
N ARG A 804 39.20 -22.42 0.45
CA ARG A 804 38.26 -23.10 -0.45
C ARG A 804 37.02 -22.25 -0.69
N ASN A 805 36.42 -22.38 -1.87
CA ASN A 805 35.09 -21.85 -2.15
C ASN A 805 34.08 -22.46 -1.16
N MET A 806 33.16 -21.64 -0.65
CA MET A 806 32.11 -22.07 0.27
C MET A 806 30.82 -22.39 -0.50
N GLU A 807 30.18 -23.50 -0.15
CA GLU A 807 28.88 -23.88 -0.71
C GLU A 807 27.74 -23.10 -0.05
N LYS A 808 26.71 -22.78 -0.83
CA LYS A 808 25.54 -22.01 -0.41
C LYS A 808 24.37 -22.95 -0.11
N TYR A 809 24.11 -23.20 1.17
CA TYR A 809 22.96 -23.96 1.63
C TYR A 809 21.78 -23.04 2.00
N THR A 810 20.56 -23.54 1.83
CA THR A 810 19.32 -22.88 2.30
C THR A 810 18.75 -23.68 3.45
N THR A 811 18.50 -23.03 4.59
CA THR A 811 17.93 -23.66 5.79
C THR A 811 16.42 -23.40 5.86
N TYR A 812 15.64 -24.41 6.22
CA TYR A 812 14.20 -24.26 6.50
C TYR A 812 14.00 -24.16 8.01
N LEU A 813 13.12 -23.25 8.47
CA LEU A 813 12.70 -23.14 9.87
C LEU A 813 11.22 -23.47 10.02
N CYS A 814 10.85 -24.03 11.18
CA CYS A 814 9.45 -24.33 11.52
C CYS A 814 8.82 -23.16 12.29
N CYS A 815 7.52 -22.93 12.11
CA CYS A 815 6.77 -21.86 12.76
C CYS A 815 6.47 -22.07 14.26
N HIS A 816 7.17 -22.99 14.93
CA HIS A 816 6.95 -23.37 16.33
C HIS A 816 8.17 -23.17 17.25
N ASP A 817 9.34 -22.80 16.70
CA ASP A 817 10.62 -22.86 17.42
C ASP A 817 10.90 -21.67 18.37
N GLU A 818 10.06 -20.61 18.37
CA GLU A 818 10.28 -19.42 19.22
C GLU A 818 10.20 -19.68 20.74
N ALA A 819 9.70 -20.85 21.16
CA ALA A 819 9.46 -21.18 22.57
C ALA A 819 10.42 -22.22 23.19
N ASN A 820 11.15 -23.03 22.40
CA ASN A 820 12.05 -24.07 22.93
C ASN A 820 13.07 -24.55 21.90
N THR A 821 14.35 -24.19 22.08
CA THR A 821 15.47 -24.83 21.36
C THR A 821 16.48 -25.51 22.30
N PRO A 822 16.19 -26.75 22.73
CA PRO A 822 17.22 -27.71 23.10
C PRO A 822 17.33 -28.86 22.08
N ASN A 823 18.57 -29.28 21.84
CA ASN A 823 18.96 -30.59 21.26
C ASN A 823 18.66 -30.86 19.77
N ILE A 824 19.69 -30.59 18.97
CA ILE A 824 20.28 -31.51 17.96
C ILE A 824 19.99 -33.00 18.26
N LEU A 825 19.71 -33.82 17.23
CA LEU A 825 20.34 -35.14 16.95
C LEU A 825 19.81 -35.75 15.62
N TYR A 826 20.73 -36.06 14.70
CA TYR A 826 20.74 -37.02 13.57
C TYR A 826 19.44 -37.63 13.00
N ASN A 827 19.32 -37.58 11.66
CA ASN A 827 20.05 -38.54 10.78
C ASN A 827 20.65 -37.81 9.57
#